data_AF-A0A6B3M5E5-F1
#
_entry.id   AF-A0A6B3M5E5-F1
#
_cell.length_a   1.000
_cell.length_b   1.000
_cell.length_c   1.000
_cell.angle_alpha   90.00
_cell.angle_beta   90.00
_cell.angle_gamma   90.00
#
_symmetry.space_group_name_H-M   'P 1'
#
loop_
_entity.id
_entity.type
_entity.pdbx_description
1 polymer ?
#
loop_
_entity_poly.entity_id
_entity_poly.type
_entity_poly.pdbx_seq_one_letter_code
_entity_poly.pdbx_strand_id
1 'polypeptide(L)'
;MVQTTLYVNPAAGNDSGSGHSSSPFKTLTKALQSVTAPTTIRLAPGTYQAAGGEKFPLVIPSGVIVVGQEANKGKGIVIVGSGTYASPSFGDQNITLRLNSYAQLRGVTLSNQAKNGTGVWIESAQPIIANNTFTHCTREGVFVTGTGKPMILDNVFIGKDYGGSGIFLVRNAKGEVRRNLCQTSGYGIAVTDWAAPLISDNKLVGNSAGISLSLQARAVLRRNLIERNTNVGMILTDDAQPDFGNSQDPAGNIVRRNRKLDLKNDSGTQLVSVGNQLNPARVSGAVSFPYSKVPATLIGPNQFSDLGGHWAEAFVQKLVQKGLIRGFPDGTFRPEDKLNRAQYAAIIAKSFDLPRQVGTGAGVFSDVPGGFWAAEAIRTAASMGFISGFPDRTFRPQQNLTRLQALMSLVSGLGLNGGNPNLLRFYSDRAQIPSYATEALATATQKELVVNYPQVNQLNPMLPITRAEIASLIYQALVATEKAETIASAYIVKPDPDLPSFSDIQQHWAADFVASLSSQELVSGFTDGSFKPDTPMNRAQYAALIVKVFNPNARRPAKQFIDVPSNFWASTVISQAYRGGFLSGFPDQTFRPQQRLRRINLITSLVSGLSLPRVEKQGLTTKEVLAKYEDRDKIPEYAQAAVAAATIAGLIVSYPETKLLQPIKEATRAEATAFVYQALVNKGHVSAIDSAYIVSTTPS
;
A
#
# COMPACT_ATOMS: atom_id res chain seq x y z
N MET A 1 5.19 36.79 28.84
CA MET A 1 4.01 37.05 29.70
C MET A 1 3.37 35.69 30.00
N VAL A 2 3.06 35.38 31.26
CA VAL A 2 2.44 34.11 31.63
C VAL A 2 0.99 34.11 31.13
N GLN A 3 0.63 33.14 30.30
CA GLN A 3 -0.73 33.01 29.78
C GLN A 3 -1.63 32.38 30.86
N THR A 4 -2.56 33.16 31.39
CA THR A 4 -3.50 32.69 32.42
C THR A 4 -4.48 31.69 31.81
N THR A 5 -4.86 30.65 32.55
CA THR A 5 -5.88 29.66 32.12
C THR A 5 -7.11 29.74 33.02
N LEU A 6 -8.28 29.91 32.41
CA LEU A 6 -9.59 29.83 33.07
C LEU A 6 -10.33 28.56 32.62
N TYR A 7 -11.14 27.99 33.50
CA TYR A 7 -11.92 26.79 33.24
C TYR A 7 -13.41 27.09 33.34
N VAL A 8 -14.21 26.56 32.41
CA VAL A 8 -15.67 26.74 32.38
C VAL A 8 -16.36 25.40 32.27
N ASN A 9 -17.29 25.13 33.18
CA ASN A 9 -18.10 23.92 33.19
C ASN A 9 -19.58 24.29 33.34
N PRO A 10 -20.42 24.10 32.29
CA PRO A 10 -21.81 24.56 32.31
C PRO A 10 -22.71 23.74 33.23
N ALA A 11 -22.31 22.51 33.57
CA ALA A 11 -23.06 21.63 34.44
C ALA A 11 -22.72 21.83 35.92
N ALA A 12 -21.42 21.92 36.25
CA ALA A 12 -20.93 21.90 37.63
C ALA A 12 -20.25 23.21 38.10
N GLY A 13 -20.05 24.18 37.21
CA GLY A 13 -19.37 25.43 37.54
C GLY A 13 -20.20 26.43 38.33
N ASN A 14 -19.54 27.47 38.84
CA ASN A 14 -20.15 28.56 39.60
C ASN A 14 -19.55 29.91 39.18
N ASP A 15 -20.38 30.86 38.72
CA ASP A 15 -19.93 32.18 38.25
C ASP A 15 -19.48 33.14 39.35
N SER A 16 -19.75 32.79 40.62
CA SER A 16 -19.15 33.48 41.78
C SER A 16 -17.78 32.90 42.17
N GLY A 17 -17.32 31.83 41.49
CA GLY A 17 -16.03 31.18 41.73
C GLY A 17 -14.83 31.93 41.16
N SER A 18 -13.65 31.30 41.20
CA SER A 18 -12.39 31.91 40.74
C SER A 18 -12.02 31.59 39.29
N GLY A 19 -12.68 30.62 38.65
CA GLY A 19 -12.34 30.16 37.30
C GLY A 19 -11.12 29.23 37.25
N HIS A 20 -10.62 28.79 38.40
CA HIS A 20 -9.56 27.78 38.51
C HIS A 20 -10.10 26.38 38.16
N SER A 21 -9.24 25.40 37.86
CA SER A 21 -9.65 24.04 37.50
C SER A 21 -10.50 23.35 38.58
N SER A 22 -10.22 23.65 39.86
CA SER A 22 -10.97 23.16 41.03
C SER A 22 -12.23 23.96 41.35
N SER A 23 -12.40 25.15 40.76
CA SER A 23 -13.57 26.03 40.95
C SER A 23 -13.88 26.74 39.62
N PRO A 24 -14.33 25.99 38.59
CA PRO A 24 -14.55 26.53 37.27
C PRO A 24 -15.75 27.48 37.25
N PHE A 25 -15.72 28.45 36.34
CA PHE A 25 -16.90 29.26 36.05
C PHE A 25 -18.02 28.40 35.48
N LYS A 26 -19.27 28.82 35.67
CA LYS A 26 -20.43 28.15 35.08
C LYS A 26 -20.60 28.56 33.61
N THR A 27 -20.48 29.85 33.32
CA THR A 27 -20.75 30.41 32.00
C THR A 27 -19.48 30.92 31.33
N LEU A 28 -19.44 30.78 30.01
CA LEU A 28 -18.44 31.40 29.15
C LEU A 28 -18.59 32.92 29.19
N THR A 29 -19.80 33.43 29.35
CA THR A 29 -20.09 34.86 29.61
C THR A 29 -19.25 35.39 30.76
N LYS A 30 -19.28 34.75 31.93
CA LYS A 30 -18.51 35.19 33.10
C LYS A 30 -17.01 35.07 32.86
N ALA A 31 -16.56 33.99 32.24
CA ALA A 31 -15.15 33.79 31.94
C ALA A 31 -14.59 34.88 31.01
N LEU A 32 -15.32 35.23 29.94
CA LEU A 32 -14.94 36.29 29.00
C LEU A 32 -14.90 37.68 29.65
N GLN A 33 -15.84 37.98 30.57
CA GLN A 33 -15.85 39.23 31.33
C GLN A 33 -14.68 39.35 32.31
N SER A 34 -14.11 38.23 32.75
CA SER A 34 -13.03 38.20 33.75
C SER A 34 -11.64 38.31 33.12
N VAL A 35 -11.55 38.36 31.78
CA VAL A 35 -10.27 38.48 31.07
C VAL A 35 -9.72 39.90 31.16
N THR A 36 -8.53 40.06 31.75
CA THR A 36 -7.79 41.34 31.79
C THR A 36 -6.45 41.30 31.04
N ALA A 37 -6.01 40.11 30.60
CA ALA A 37 -4.77 39.87 29.85
C ALA A 37 -4.96 38.66 28.91
N PRO A 38 -4.06 38.39 27.94
CA PRO A 38 -4.15 37.22 27.05
C PRO A 38 -4.35 35.92 27.84
N THR A 39 -5.48 35.24 27.62
CA THR A 39 -5.99 34.15 28.47
C THR A 39 -6.47 32.98 27.62
N THR A 40 -6.23 31.76 28.10
CA THR A 40 -6.83 30.54 27.56
C THR A 40 -8.04 30.14 28.41
N ILE A 41 -9.21 30.04 27.80
CA ILE A 41 -10.45 29.59 28.44
C ILE A 41 -10.72 28.15 27.97
N ARG A 42 -10.64 27.19 28.90
CA ARG A 42 -10.87 25.76 28.65
C ARG A 42 -12.32 25.39 28.96
N LEU A 43 -13.00 24.81 27.99
CA LEU A 43 -14.39 24.38 28.10
C LEU A 43 -14.49 22.90 28.45
N ALA A 44 -15.29 22.57 29.47
CA ALA A 44 -15.70 21.21 29.76
C ALA A 44 -16.86 20.76 28.85
N PRO A 45 -17.07 19.45 28.65
CA PRO A 45 -18.26 18.93 27.97
C PRO A 45 -19.56 19.47 28.56
N GLY A 46 -20.50 19.83 27.69
CA GLY A 46 -21.81 20.34 28.06
C GLY A 46 -22.38 21.31 27.02
N THR A 47 -23.57 21.81 27.32
CA THR A 47 -24.29 22.77 26.47
C THR A 47 -24.26 24.16 27.10
N TYR A 48 -23.64 25.09 26.39
CA TYR A 48 -23.53 26.51 26.72
C TYR A 48 -24.64 27.27 26.01
N GLN A 49 -25.68 27.65 26.76
CA GLN A 49 -26.91 28.22 26.23
C GLN A 49 -27.53 29.24 27.19
N ALA A 50 -28.48 30.05 26.69
CA ALA A 50 -29.10 31.12 27.48
C ALA A 50 -29.80 30.60 28.76
N ALA A 51 -30.47 29.45 28.67
CA ALA A 51 -31.10 28.81 29.84
C ALA A 51 -30.08 28.39 30.92
N GLY A 52 -28.79 28.25 30.56
CA GLY A 52 -27.69 27.99 31.49
C GLY A 52 -27.03 29.25 32.05
N GLY A 53 -27.48 30.44 31.65
CA GLY A 53 -26.96 31.75 32.10
C GLY A 53 -26.09 32.48 31.06
N GLU A 54 -25.86 31.91 29.88
CA GLU A 54 -25.11 32.59 28.83
C GLU A 54 -25.84 33.83 28.30
N LYS A 55 -25.08 34.90 28.01
CA LYS A 55 -25.60 36.14 27.42
C LYS A 55 -25.02 36.33 26.02
N PHE A 56 -25.81 36.02 25.00
CA PHE A 56 -25.43 36.16 23.60
C PHE A 56 -25.69 37.58 23.06
N PRO A 57 -24.90 38.07 22.08
CA PRO A 57 -23.78 37.37 21.46
C PRO A 57 -22.55 37.36 22.38
N LEU A 58 -21.82 36.26 22.44
CA LEU A 58 -20.58 36.21 23.23
C LEU A 58 -19.45 36.84 22.39
N VAL A 59 -18.73 37.78 22.98
CA VAL A 59 -17.60 38.47 22.33
C VAL A 59 -16.31 37.88 22.86
N ILE A 60 -15.49 37.30 21.99
CA ILE A 60 -14.16 36.81 22.35
C ILE A 60 -13.15 37.96 22.16
N PRO A 61 -12.55 38.50 23.25
CA PRO A 61 -11.63 39.62 23.17
C PRO A 61 -10.33 39.31 22.43
N SER A 62 -9.58 40.36 22.11
CA SER A 62 -8.29 40.23 21.43
C SER A 62 -7.31 39.39 22.27
N GLY A 63 -6.62 38.45 21.63
CA GLY A 63 -5.62 37.58 22.28
C GLY A 63 -6.19 36.48 23.20
N VAL A 64 -7.51 36.31 23.26
CA VAL A 64 -8.16 35.24 24.05
C VAL A 64 -8.32 33.99 23.22
N ILE A 65 -7.99 32.83 23.81
CA ILE A 65 -8.18 31.51 23.21
C ILE A 65 -9.32 30.80 23.93
N VAL A 66 -10.45 30.59 23.27
CA VAL A 66 -11.50 29.68 23.76
C VAL A 66 -11.25 28.31 23.15
N VAL A 67 -11.01 27.30 23.99
CA VAL A 67 -10.64 25.95 23.56
C VAL A 67 -11.49 24.88 24.25
N GLY A 68 -12.11 24.03 23.45
CA GLY A 68 -12.76 22.79 23.88
C GLY A 68 -11.90 21.57 23.54
N GLN A 69 -12.46 20.63 22.77
CA GLN A 69 -11.82 19.38 22.36
C GLN A 69 -11.51 19.41 20.85
N GLU A 70 -10.29 19.79 20.49
CA GLU A 70 -9.89 19.88 19.07
C GLU A 70 -9.86 18.51 18.38
N ALA A 71 -9.44 17.46 19.08
CA ALA A 71 -9.28 16.11 18.53
C ALA A 71 -10.58 15.53 17.96
N ASN A 72 -11.73 15.88 18.53
CA ASN A 72 -13.05 15.44 18.07
C ASN A 72 -13.90 16.58 17.48
N LYS A 73 -13.25 17.70 17.15
CA LYS A 73 -13.89 18.91 16.60
C LYS A 73 -15.04 19.46 17.45
N GLY A 74 -14.89 19.36 18.78
CA GLY A 74 -15.82 19.89 19.76
C GLY A 74 -17.08 19.05 19.98
N LYS A 75 -17.07 17.78 19.62
CA LYS A 75 -18.18 16.87 19.92
C LYS A 75 -18.39 16.80 21.44
N GLY A 76 -19.60 17.16 21.89
CA GLY A 76 -19.97 17.20 23.31
C GLY A 76 -19.70 18.53 24.01
N ILE A 77 -19.15 19.54 23.33
CA ILE A 77 -19.01 20.93 23.82
C ILE A 77 -19.82 21.81 22.87
N VAL A 78 -21.08 22.09 23.22
CA VAL A 78 -22.05 22.71 22.32
C VAL A 78 -22.34 24.13 22.78
N ILE A 79 -22.04 25.12 21.94
CA ILE A 79 -22.45 26.52 22.13
C ILE A 79 -23.68 26.77 21.24
N VAL A 80 -24.82 27.03 21.87
CA VAL A 80 -26.09 27.25 21.16
C VAL A 80 -26.78 28.49 21.69
N GLY A 81 -27.00 29.45 20.79
CA GLY A 81 -27.66 30.70 21.14
C GLY A 81 -27.55 31.76 20.07
N SER A 82 -28.22 32.87 20.31
CA SER A 82 -28.37 33.98 19.37
C SER A 82 -28.50 35.29 20.13
N GLY A 83 -27.90 36.36 19.62
CA GLY A 83 -28.12 37.71 20.10
C GLY A 83 -27.91 38.74 19.00
N THR A 84 -28.42 39.95 19.22
CA THR A 84 -28.31 41.05 18.25
C THR A 84 -26.95 41.74 18.39
N TYR A 85 -26.26 41.91 17.26
CA TYR A 85 -25.04 42.69 17.12
C TYR A 85 -25.25 43.80 16.09
N ALA A 86 -25.08 45.04 16.51
CA ALA A 86 -25.04 46.19 15.61
C ALA A 86 -23.70 46.21 14.85
N SER A 87 -23.67 45.60 13.66
CA SER A 87 -22.52 45.66 12.76
C SER A 87 -22.39 47.06 12.16
N PRO A 88 -21.20 47.68 12.20
CA PRO A 88 -20.96 48.94 11.51
C PRO A 88 -21.08 48.84 9.98
N SER A 89 -20.93 47.62 9.43
CA SER A 89 -20.93 47.37 7.99
C SER A 89 -22.28 46.84 7.47
N PHE A 90 -23.11 46.27 8.35
CA PHE A 90 -24.32 45.51 8.00
C PHE A 90 -25.56 45.80 8.89
N GLY A 91 -25.48 46.78 9.79
CA GLY A 91 -26.58 47.08 10.73
C GLY A 91 -26.81 45.93 11.71
N ASP A 92 -28.04 45.77 12.20
CA ASP A 92 -28.35 44.74 13.19
C ASP A 92 -28.30 43.33 12.60
N GLN A 93 -27.48 42.47 13.21
CA GLN A 93 -27.24 41.09 12.79
C GLN A 93 -27.48 40.12 13.95
N ASN A 94 -28.10 38.98 13.67
CA ASN A 94 -28.28 37.92 14.67
C ASN A 94 -27.09 36.96 14.65
N ILE A 95 -26.30 36.93 15.73
CA ILE A 95 -25.06 36.17 15.80
C ILE A 95 -24.95 35.38 17.12
N THR A 96 -24.21 34.27 17.13
CA THR A 96 -23.84 33.58 18.39
C THR A 96 -22.56 34.16 18.97
N LEU A 97 -21.51 34.28 18.15
CA LEU A 97 -20.18 34.73 18.58
C LEU A 97 -19.66 35.89 17.73
N ARG A 98 -18.94 36.82 18.35
CA ARG A 98 -18.09 37.80 17.68
C ARG A 98 -16.64 37.61 18.10
N LEU A 99 -15.72 37.52 17.14
CA LEU A 99 -14.29 37.35 17.42
C LEU A 99 -13.52 38.63 17.05
N ASN A 100 -12.74 39.16 18.01
CA ASN A 100 -11.81 40.25 17.77
C ASN A 100 -10.47 39.75 17.19
N SER A 101 -9.60 40.67 16.76
CA SER A 101 -8.28 40.32 16.22
C SER A 101 -7.46 39.48 17.21
N TYR A 102 -6.73 38.49 16.72
CA TYR A 102 -5.93 37.56 17.54
C TYR A 102 -6.73 36.68 18.54
N ALA A 103 -8.06 36.79 18.56
CA ALA A 103 -8.91 35.83 19.26
C ALA A 103 -8.84 34.47 18.57
N GLN A 104 -9.02 33.39 19.34
CA GLN A 104 -9.11 32.04 18.81
C GLN A 104 -10.33 31.31 19.34
N LEU A 105 -11.01 30.58 18.46
CA LEU A 105 -12.07 29.63 18.79
C LEU A 105 -11.67 28.24 18.30
N ARG A 106 -11.55 27.29 19.22
CA ARG A 106 -11.01 25.97 18.91
C ARG A 106 -11.81 24.83 19.55
N GLY A 107 -12.09 23.77 18.81
CA GLY A 107 -12.61 22.53 19.40
C GLY A 107 -14.01 22.65 20.01
N VAL A 108 -14.93 23.42 19.42
CA VAL A 108 -16.33 23.52 19.88
C VAL A 108 -17.32 23.14 18.79
N THR A 109 -18.51 22.70 19.18
CA THR A 109 -19.69 22.62 18.32
C THR A 109 -20.50 23.90 18.47
N LEU A 110 -20.91 24.54 17.38
CA LEU A 110 -21.64 25.81 17.41
C LEU A 110 -22.93 25.76 16.58
N SER A 111 -24.00 26.35 17.11
CA SER A 111 -25.34 26.35 16.50
C SER A 111 -26.08 27.68 16.69
N ASN A 112 -26.75 28.16 15.65
CA ASN A 112 -27.64 29.32 15.69
C ASN A 112 -28.93 29.06 14.90
N GLN A 113 -29.96 28.60 15.60
CA GLN A 113 -31.25 28.23 15.01
C GLN A 113 -32.23 29.41 14.89
N ALA A 114 -31.87 30.60 15.35
CA ALA A 114 -32.72 31.79 15.19
C ALA A 114 -32.85 32.16 13.71
N LYS A 115 -33.92 32.86 13.33
CA LYS A 115 -34.08 33.38 11.95
C LYS A 115 -32.91 34.29 11.59
N ASN A 116 -32.30 34.06 10.41
CA ASN A 116 -31.09 34.75 9.95
C ASN A 116 -29.89 34.63 10.93
N GLY A 117 -29.83 33.52 11.67
CA GLY A 117 -28.83 33.25 12.69
C GLY A 117 -27.48 32.88 12.10
N THR A 118 -26.49 33.73 12.37
CA THR A 118 -25.08 33.50 12.02
C THR A 118 -24.35 32.87 13.20
N GLY A 119 -23.49 31.89 12.96
CA GLY A 119 -22.69 31.30 14.01
C GLY A 119 -21.63 32.27 14.56
N VAL A 120 -20.64 32.60 13.74
CA VAL A 120 -19.54 33.49 14.08
C VAL A 120 -19.50 34.69 13.14
N TRP A 121 -19.42 35.89 13.72
CA TRP A 121 -19.23 37.16 13.01
C TRP A 121 -17.81 37.69 13.18
N ILE A 122 -17.20 38.12 12.08
CA ILE A 122 -15.88 38.74 12.04
C ILE A 122 -15.98 40.09 11.33
N GLU A 123 -15.76 41.16 12.08
CA GLU A 123 -15.85 42.54 11.61
C GLU A 123 -14.46 43.18 11.58
N SER A 124 -13.85 43.31 10.40
CA SER A 124 -12.52 43.93 10.22
C SER A 124 -11.43 43.40 11.18
N ALA A 125 -11.50 42.11 11.51
CA ALA A 125 -10.63 41.44 12.48
C ALA A 125 -9.89 40.24 11.86
N GLN A 126 -8.83 39.79 12.53
CA GLN A 126 -8.00 38.64 12.11
C GLN A 126 -7.90 37.54 13.19
N PRO A 127 -9.01 36.83 13.49
CA PRO A 127 -9.00 35.71 14.44
C PRO A 127 -8.60 34.38 13.80
N ILE A 128 -8.39 33.36 14.64
CA ILE A 128 -8.23 31.96 14.22
C ILE A 128 -9.48 31.16 14.64
N ILE A 129 -10.10 30.47 13.70
CA ILE A 129 -11.21 29.54 13.94
C ILE A 129 -10.72 28.17 13.50
N ALA A 130 -10.43 27.27 14.45
CA ALA A 130 -9.79 25.99 14.15
C ALA A 130 -10.49 24.78 14.77
N ASN A 131 -10.62 23.67 14.03
CA ASN A 131 -11.10 22.40 14.59
C ASN A 131 -12.49 22.49 15.25
N ASN A 132 -13.41 23.27 14.71
CA ASN A 132 -14.78 23.39 15.24
C ASN A 132 -15.78 22.63 14.36
N THR A 133 -16.96 22.37 14.91
CA THR A 133 -18.13 21.88 14.17
C THR A 133 -19.20 22.96 14.17
N PHE A 134 -19.65 23.41 13.01
CA PHE A 134 -20.79 24.32 12.86
C PHE A 134 -21.98 23.52 12.35
N THR A 135 -23.12 23.62 13.04
CA THR A 135 -24.33 22.87 12.72
C THR A 135 -25.60 23.68 12.99
N HIS A 136 -26.65 23.46 12.22
CA HIS A 136 -27.95 24.12 12.40
C HIS A 136 -27.90 25.66 12.47
N CYS A 137 -26.96 26.29 11.74
CA CYS A 137 -27.00 27.74 11.51
C CYS A 137 -27.98 28.04 10.37
N THR A 138 -28.97 28.89 10.60
CA THR A 138 -30.00 29.16 9.59
C THR A 138 -29.54 30.09 8.47
N ARG A 139 -28.42 30.82 8.66
CA ARG A 139 -27.84 31.72 7.65
C ARG A 139 -26.41 31.32 7.27
N GLU A 140 -25.41 31.68 8.06
CA GLU A 140 -24.02 31.25 7.83
C GLU A 140 -23.36 30.69 9.08
N GLY A 141 -22.40 29.79 8.89
CA GLY A 141 -21.55 29.34 9.99
C GLY A 141 -20.57 30.41 10.42
N VAL A 142 -19.81 30.93 9.45
CA VAL A 142 -18.86 32.03 9.64
C VAL A 142 -19.12 33.12 8.62
N PHE A 143 -19.30 34.36 9.09
CA PHE A 143 -19.47 35.55 8.28
C PHE A 143 -18.30 36.51 8.48
N VAL A 144 -17.63 36.91 7.40
CA VAL A 144 -16.44 37.77 7.40
C VAL A 144 -16.68 39.00 6.56
N THR A 145 -16.51 40.17 7.15
CA THR A 145 -16.78 41.46 6.49
C THR A 145 -15.75 42.54 6.82
N GLY A 146 -15.94 43.73 6.25
CA GLY A 146 -15.04 44.86 6.35
C GLY A 146 -13.68 44.51 5.75
N THR A 147 -12.60 44.70 6.49
CA THR A 147 -11.23 44.31 6.09
C THR A 147 -10.74 43.05 6.82
N GLY A 148 -11.66 42.16 7.22
CA GLY A 148 -11.34 40.97 8.01
C GLY A 148 -10.32 40.06 7.32
N LYS A 149 -9.44 39.43 8.11
CA LYS A 149 -8.39 38.51 7.63
C LYS A 149 -8.26 37.27 8.53
N PRO A 150 -9.33 36.50 8.75
CA PRO A 150 -9.27 35.34 9.62
C PRO A 150 -8.44 34.20 9.02
N MET A 151 -7.99 33.30 9.89
CA MET A 151 -7.60 31.94 9.51
C MET A 151 -8.72 30.98 9.92
N ILE A 152 -9.40 30.38 8.96
CA ILE A 152 -10.49 29.43 9.17
C ILE A 152 -9.97 28.05 8.76
N LEU A 153 -9.60 27.22 9.74
CA LEU A 153 -8.79 26.02 9.55
C LEU A 153 -9.48 24.75 10.08
N ASP A 154 -9.49 23.67 9.31
CA ASP A 154 -9.84 22.33 9.83
C ASP A 154 -11.24 22.22 10.48
N ASN A 155 -12.18 23.09 10.12
CA ASN A 155 -13.55 23.07 10.66
C ASN A 155 -14.49 22.18 9.83
N VAL A 156 -15.60 21.76 10.43
CA VAL A 156 -16.67 21.01 9.78
C VAL A 156 -17.95 21.85 9.81
N PHE A 157 -18.54 22.12 8.65
CA PHE A 157 -19.84 22.77 8.50
C PHE A 157 -20.82 21.72 7.99
N ILE A 158 -21.81 21.35 8.80
CA ILE A 158 -22.70 20.22 8.50
C ILE A 158 -24.13 20.47 8.97
N GLY A 159 -25.12 20.06 8.17
CA GLY A 159 -26.53 20.04 8.59
C GLY A 159 -27.49 20.14 7.42
N LYS A 160 -28.64 19.44 7.52
CA LYS A 160 -29.71 19.51 6.52
C LYS A 160 -30.53 20.81 6.61
N ASP A 161 -30.60 21.40 7.80
CA ASP A 161 -31.34 22.64 8.08
C ASP A 161 -30.42 23.89 7.98
N TYR A 162 -29.29 23.75 7.27
CA TYR A 162 -28.25 24.77 7.19
C TYR A 162 -28.61 25.79 6.10
N GLY A 163 -29.43 26.78 6.44
CA GLY A 163 -30.18 27.60 5.48
C GLY A 163 -29.36 28.48 4.52
N GLY A 164 -28.06 28.64 4.72
CA GLY A 164 -27.19 29.39 3.79
C GLY A 164 -25.77 28.83 3.68
N SER A 165 -24.77 29.71 3.68
CA SER A 165 -23.39 29.34 3.37
C SER A 165 -22.65 28.76 4.58
N GLY A 166 -21.76 27.78 4.39
CA GLY A 166 -20.86 27.38 5.48
C GLY A 166 -20.00 28.55 5.92
N ILE A 167 -19.31 29.16 4.96
CA ILE A 167 -18.47 30.34 5.14
C ILE A 167 -18.86 31.41 4.12
N PHE A 168 -19.00 32.65 4.55
CA PHE A 168 -19.28 33.79 3.67
C PHE A 168 -18.29 34.93 3.92
N LEU A 169 -17.58 35.35 2.87
CA LEU A 169 -16.68 36.49 2.88
C LEU A 169 -17.19 37.59 1.94
N VAL A 170 -17.27 38.82 2.44
CA VAL A 170 -17.89 39.96 1.75
C VAL A 170 -17.07 41.25 1.95
N ARG A 171 -17.40 42.32 1.22
CA ARG A 171 -16.69 43.60 1.22
C ARG A 171 -15.21 43.44 0.84
N ASN A 172 -14.28 43.86 1.69
CA ASN A 172 -12.84 43.79 1.47
C ASN A 172 -12.20 42.65 2.28
N ALA A 173 -13.00 41.64 2.67
CA ALA A 173 -12.52 40.51 3.43
C ALA A 173 -11.44 39.74 2.66
N LYS A 174 -10.38 39.39 3.37
CA LYS A 174 -9.29 38.53 2.93
C LYS A 174 -9.10 37.43 4.00
N GLY A 175 -7.93 36.81 4.02
CA GLY A 175 -7.60 35.75 4.98
C GLY A 175 -7.53 34.39 4.32
N GLU A 176 -7.46 33.36 5.14
CA GLU A 176 -7.23 31.98 4.71
C GLU A 176 -8.39 31.08 5.13
N VAL A 177 -8.93 30.34 4.18
CA VAL A 177 -9.92 29.27 4.41
C VAL A 177 -9.28 27.96 4.00
N ARG A 178 -8.88 27.13 4.98
CA ARG A 178 -8.07 25.93 4.70
C ARG A 178 -8.54 24.66 5.38
N ARG A 179 -8.53 23.53 4.66
CA ARG A 179 -8.82 22.20 5.20
C ARG A 179 -10.19 22.06 5.89
N ASN A 180 -11.15 22.89 5.52
CA ASN A 180 -12.51 22.79 6.05
C ASN A 180 -13.33 21.78 5.23
N LEU A 181 -14.27 21.11 5.90
CA LEU A 181 -15.33 20.32 5.27
C LEU A 181 -16.62 21.13 5.28
N CYS A 182 -17.17 21.48 4.13
CA CYS A 182 -18.51 22.05 4.02
C CYS A 182 -19.48 21.09 3.34
N GLN A 183 -20.53 20.75 4.09
CA GLN A 183 -21.67 19.95 3.67
C GLN A 183 -22.96 20.58 4.22
N THR A 184 -23.36 21.70 3.62
CA THR A 184 -24.55 22.49 3.97
C THR A 184 -25.67 22.28 2.94
N SER A 185 -26.87 22.82 3.19
CA SER A 185 -27.94 22.88 2.17
C SER A 185 -27.77 24.03 1.18
N GLY A 186 -27.05 25.10 1.54
CA GLY A 186 -26.78 26.27 0.70
C GLY A 186 -25.44 26.17 -0.05
N TYR A 187 -24.59 27.19 0.06
CA TYR A 187 -23.25 27.18 -0.52
C TYR A 187 -22.21 26.63 0.47
N GLY A 188 -21.20 25.93 -0.03
CA GLY A 188 -20.06 25.55 0.81
C GLY A 188 -19.29 26.78 1.28
N ILE A 189 -18.81 27.57 0.32
CA ILE A 189 -18.16 28.87 0.53
C ILE A 189 -18.73 29.90 -0.45
N ALA A 190 -19.11 31.07 0.05
CA ALA A 190 -19.52 32.21 -0.76
C ALA A 190 -18.54 33.37 -0.61
N VAL A 191 -18.19 34.03 -1.72
CA VAL A 191 -17.34 35.24 -1.75
C VAL A 191 -17.97 36.28 -2.67
N THR A 192 -18.10 37.52 -2.20
CA THR A 192 -18.70 38.61 -2.98
C THR A 192 -18.02 39.96 -2.75
N ASP A 193 -18.47 41.00 -3.44
CA ASP A 193 -17.89 42.35 -3.48
C ASP A 193 -16.41 42.33 -3.91
N TRP A 194 -15.49 42.89 -3.12
CA TRP A 194 -14.05 42.93 -3.39
C TRP A 194 -13.26 41.88 -2.58
N ALA A 195 -13.95 40.89 -2.03
CA ALA A 195 -13.31 39.93 -1.15
C ALA A 195 -12.31 39.06 -1.95
N ALA A 196 -11.13 38.88 -1.37
CA ALA A 196 -10.00 38.20 -2.01
C ALA A 196 -9.29 37.23 -1.04
N PRO A 197 -9.98 36.21 -0.52
CA PRO A 197 -9.37 35.21 0.35
C PRO A 197 -8.53 34.18 -0.43
N LEU A 198 -7.57 33.57 0.27
CA LEU A 198 -7.01 32.29 -0.14
C LEU A 198 -7.95 31.18 0.34
N ILE A 199 -8.51 30.42 -0.60
CA ILE A 199 -9.33 29.25 -0.32
C ILE A 199 -8.54 28.03 -0.79
N SER A 200 -8.02 27.24 0.15
CA SER A 200 -7.19 26.09 -0.22
C SER A 200 -7.42 24.81 0.57
N ASP A 201 -7.23 23.67 -0.08
CA ASP A 201 -7.29 22.35 0.58
C ASP A 201 -8.65 22.04 1.24
N ASN A 202 -9.75 22.71 0.86
CA ASN A 202 -11.08 22.47 1.44
C ASN A 202 -11.83 21.36 0.69
N LYS A 203 -12.75 20.68 1.40
CA LYS A 203 -13.66 19.67 0.85
C LYS A 203 -15.10 20.20 0.88
N LEU A 204 -15.69 20.40 -0.29
CA LEU A 204 -17.01 21.02 -0.48
C LEU A 204 -17.93 20.01 -1.16
N VAL A 205 -18.75 19.32 -0.36
CA VAL A 205 -19.52 18.15 -0.78
C VAL A 205 -20.99 18.26 -0.39
N GLY A 206 -21.89 17.92 -1.31
CA GLY A 206 -23.33 17.85 -1.02
C GLY A 206 -24.05 19.19 -0.88
N ASN A 207 -23.38 20.31 -1.17
CA ASN A 207 -23.96 21.66 -1.12
C ASN A 207 -24.82 21.93 -2.36
N SER A 208 -25.65 22.99 -2.37
CA SER A 208 -26.27 23.50 -3.60
C SER A 208 -25.20 23.89 -4.61
N ALA A 209 -24.27 24.76 -4.19
CA ALA A 209 -23.01 24.98 -4.89
C ALA A 209 -21.82 24.83 -3.94
N GLY A 210 -20.72 24.26 -4.41
CA GLY A 210 -19.50 24.15 -3.61
C GLY A 210 -18.93 25.53 -3.31
N ILE A 211 -18.58 26.29 -4.35
CA ILE A 211 -18.11 27.67 -4.26
C ILE A 211 -18.99 28.59 -5.11
N SER A 212 -19.41 29.72 -4.54
CA SER A 212 -20.07 30.82 -5.25
C SER A 212 -19.21 32.08 -5.18
N LEU A 213 -18.92 32.68 -6.34
CA LEU A 213 -18.18 33.94 -6.47
C LEU A 213 -19.04 34.94 -7.26
N SER A 214 -19.25 36.13 -6.71
CA SER A 214 -20.10 37.16 -7.31
C SER A 214 -19.49 38.55 -7.22
N LEU A 215 -20.06 39.52 -7.93
CA LEU A 215 -19.57 40.91 -8.02
C LEU A 215 -18.09 40.96 -8.42
N GLN A 216 -17.21 41.64 -7.68
CA GLN A 216 -15.79 41.81 -8.05
C GLN A 216 -14.86 40.85 -7.28
N ALA A 217 -15.36 39.69 -6.86
CA ALA A 217 -14.62 38.77 -6.00
C ALA A 217 -13.34 38.27 -6.68
N ARG A 218 -12.22 38.26 -5.94
CA ARG A 218 -10.88 37.87 -6.43
C ARG A 218 -10.22 36.82 -5.55
N ALA A 219 -10.96 35.77 -5.22
CA ALA A 219 -10.44 34.67 -4.42
C ALA A 219 -9.30 33.93 -5.15
N VAL A 220 -8.31 33.48 -4.39
CA VAL A 220 -7.25 32.58 -4.88
C VAL A 220 -7.66 31.16 -4.51
N LEU A 221 -7.92 30.31 -5.50
CA LEU A 221 -8.43 28.95 -5.27
C LEU A 221 -7.30 27.94 -5.52
N ARG A 222 -6.92 27.16 -4.51
CA ARG A 222 -5.87 26.12 -4.64
C ARG A 222 -6.26 24.78 -4.02
N ARG A 223 -6.11 23.67 -4.74
CA ARG A 223 -6.26 22.30 -4.18
C ARG A 223 -7.57 22.02 -3.44
N ASN A 224 -8.67 22.67 -3.82
CA ASN A 224 -9.98 22.36 -3.23
C ASN A 224 -10.62 21.14 -3.93
N LEU A 225 -11.27 20.28 -3.15
CA LEU A 225 -12.09 19.16 -3.64
C LEU A 225 -13.56 19.56 -3.61
N ILE A 226 -14.16 19.72 -4.78
CA ILE A 226 -15.53 20.18 -4.98
C ILE A 226 -16.31 19.08 -5.70
N GLU A 227 -17.03 18.24 -4.96
CA GLU A 227 -17.68 17.07 -5.55
C GLU A 227 -19.07 16.77 -5.00
N ARG A 228 -19.91 16.14 -5.82
CA ARG A 228 -21.26 15.68 -5.43
C ARG A 228 -22.16 16.79 -4.87
N ASN A 229 -21.99 18.03 -5.32
CA ASN A 229 -22.91 19.12 -5.02
C ASN A 229 -24.21 18.95 -5.82
N THR A 230 -25.34 19.36 -5.24
CA THR A 230 -26.69 19.10 -5.74
C THR A 230 -27.09 19.96 -6.92
N ASN A 231 -26.36 21.04 -7.23
CA ASN A 231 -26.55 21.84 -8.43
C ASN A 231 -25.23 21.99 -9.23
N VAL A 232 -24.33 22.86 -8.79
CA VAL A 232 -23.07 23.19 -9.51
C VAL A 232 -21.86 23.06 -8.60
N GLY A 233 -20.70 22.66 -9.12
CA GLY A 233 -19.47 22.66 -8.32
C GLY A 233 -19.03 24.08 -7.96
N MET A 234 -18.73 24.89 -8.97
CA MET A 234 -18.35 26.30 -8.82
C MET A 234 -19.19 27.19 -9.73
N ILE A 235 -19.68 28.32 -9.21
CA ILE A 235 -20.40 29.34 -9.97
C ILE A 235 -19.73 30.71 -9.85
N LEU A 236 -19.58 31.40 -10.99
CA LEU A 236 -19.11 32.77 -11.09
C LEU A 236 -20.22 33.63 -11.70
N THR A 237 -20.52 34.78 -11.11
CA THR A 237 -21.47 35.78 -11.63
C THR A 237 -20.84 37.17 -11.67
N ASP A 238 -21.49 38.10 -12.37
CA ASP A 238 -21.09 39.51 -12.46
C ASP A 238 -19.66 39.67 -13.02
N ASP A 239 -18.75 40.31 -12.28
CA ASP A 239 -17.36 40.56 -12.66
C ASP A 239 -16.37 39.67 -11.87
N ALA A 240 -16.83 38.53 -11.36
CA ALA A 240 -16.03 37.69 -10.48
C ALA A 240 -14.85 37.10 -11.26
N GLN A 241 -13.64 37.32 -10.74
CA GLN A 241 -12.39 36.98 -11.41
C GLN A 241 -11.45 36.33 -10.40
N PRO A 242 -11.73 35.08 -9.98
CA PRO A 242 -10.82 34.34 -9.12
C PRO A 242 -9.52 34.01 -9.86
N ASP A 243 -8.45 33.92 -9.09
CA ASP A 243 -7.27 33.20 -9.55
C ASP A 243 -7.56 31.70 -9.47
N PHE A 244 -7.90 31.13 -10.63
CA PHE A 244 -8.11 29.70 -10.85
C PHE A 244 -6.90 29.04 -11.55
N GLY A 245 -5.71 29.58 -11.29
CA GLY A 245 -4.42 29.05 -11.70
C GLY A 245 -3.84 29.74 -12.91
N ASN A 246 -2.51 29.74 -13.00
CA ASN A 246 -1.77 30.22 -14.16
C ASN A 246 -0.60 29.27 -14.50
N SER A 247 0.17 29.57 -15.53
CA SER A 247 1.25 28.69 -16.03
C SER A 247 2.41 28.48 -15.05
N GLN A 248 2.63 29.42 -14.12
CA GLN A 248 3.67 29.35 -13.09
C GLN A 248 3.13 28.84 -11.74
N ASP A 249 1.84 29.05 -11.48
CA ASP A 249 1.14 28.59 -10.28
C ASP A 249 -0.16 27.85 -10.67
N PRO A 250 -0.07 26.57 -11.09
CA PRO A 250 -1.22 25.75 -11.40
C PRO A 250 -2.08 25.52 -10.15
N ALA A 251 -3.40 25.66 -10.27
CA ALA A 251 -4.25 25.78 -9.10
C ALA A 251 -4.58 24.45 -8.37
N GLY A 252 -4.57 23.31 -9.07
CA GLY A 252 -4.74 22.00 -8.43
C GLY A 252 -6.14 21.71 -7.89
N ASN A 253 -7.18 22.49 -8.22
CA ASN A 253 -8.54 22.20 -7.75
C ASN A 253 -9.15 21.00 -8.49
N ILE A 254 -10.00 20.24 -7.81
CA ILE A 254 -10.72 19.09 -8.37
C ILE A 254 -12.21 19.39 -8.28
N VAL A 255 -12.87 19.50 -9.42
CA VAL A 255 -14.31 19.78 -9.51
C VAL A 255 -14.95 18.68 -10.33
N ARG A 256 -15.69 17.77 -9.67
CA ARG A 256 -16.19 16.56 -10.32
C ARG A 256 -17.50 16.06 -9.74
N ARG A 257 -18.24 15.26 -10.50
CA ARG A 257 -19.43 14.52 -10.04
C ARG A 257 -20.49 15.43 -9.41
N ASN A 258 -20.53 16.72 -9.76
CA ASN A 258 -21.61 17.61 -9.34
C ASN A 258 -22.87 17.32 -10.17
N ARG A 259 -24.07 17.62 -9.67
CA ARG A 259 -25.31 17.11 -10.28
C ARG A 259 -25.55 17.67 -11.68
N LYS A 260 -25.52 19.00 -11.86
CA LYS A 260 -25.72 19.65 -13.16
C LYS A 260 -24.38 19.94 -13.83
N LEU A 261 -23.62 20.90 -13.32
CA LEU A 261 -22.35 21.37 -13.90
C LEU A 261 -21.23 21.26 -12.88
N ASP A 262 -20.01 21.02 -13.36
CA ASP A 262 -18.82 21.16 -12.52
C ASP A 262 -18.49 22.66 -12.37
N LEU A 263 -18.55 23.44 -13.45
CA LEU A 263 -18.29 24.88 -13.41
C LEU A 263 -19.30 25.63 -14.26
N LYS A 264 -19.87 26.71 -13.72
CA LYS A 264 -20.70 27.67 -14.47
C LYS A 264 -20.08 29.06 -14.37
N ASN A 265 -19.54 29.57 -15.46
CA ASN A 265 -19.02 30.93 -15.56
C ASN A 265 -20.06 31.83 -16.25
N ASP A 266 -20.90 32.47 -15.46
CA ASP A 266 -21.83 33.50 -15.92
C ASP A 266 -21.26 34.92 -15.71
N SER A 267 -19.95 35.04 -15.44
CA SER A 267 -19.31 36.35 -15.37
C SER A 267 -19.11 36.95 -16.77
N GLY A 268 -18.95 38.28 -16.83
CA GLY A 268 -18.62 38.99 -18.07
C GLY A 268 -17.21 38.70 -18.61
N THR A 269 -16.42 37.84 -17.95
CA THR A 269 -15.01 37.61 -18.27
C THR A 269 -14.67 36.14 -18.48
N GLN A 270 -13.70 35.86 -19.35
CA GLN A 270 -13.21 34.51 -19.55
C GLN A 270 -12.39 34.05 -18.33
N LEU A 271 -12.79 32.94 -17.74
CA LEU A 271 -12.03 32.30 -16.66
C LEU A 271 -10.88 31.48 -17.25
N VAL A 272 -9.65 31.73 -16.79
CA VAL A 272 -8.50 30.90 -17.12
C VAL A 272 -8.39 29.76 -16.10
N SER A 273 -8.41 28.51 -16.57
CA SER A 273 -8.26 27.32 -15.73
C SER A 273 -6.93 26.61 -16.02
N VAL A 274 -5.97 26.75 -15.10
CA VAL A 274 -4.66 26.06 -15.21
C VAL A 274 -4.44 25.16 -14.01
N GLY A 275 -4.12 23.90 -14.27
CA GLY A 275 -3.83 22.90 -13.23
C GLY A 275 -5.04 22.36 -12.50
N ASN A 276 -6.27 22.67 -12.92
CA ASN A 276 -7.48 22.13 -12.31
C ASN A 276 -7.99 20.91 -13.08
N GLN A 277 -8.70 20.01 -12.40
CA GLN A 277 -9.51 18.99 -13.08
C GLN A 277 -10.97 19.30 -12.98
N LEU A 278 -11.54 19.52 -14.14
CA LEU A 278 -12.95 19.67 -14.39
C LEU A 278 -13.28 18.72 -15.55
N ASN A 279 -14.52 18.26 -15.65
CA ASN A 279 -14.98 17.68 -16.90
C ASN A 279 -15.38 18.82 -17.87
N PRO A 280 -14.69 19.04 -19.00
CA PRO A 280 -15.01 20.14 -19.92
C PRO A 280 -16.45 20.09 -20.45
N ALA A 281 -17.03 18.89 -20.61
CA ALA A 281 -18.42 18.73 -21.02
C ALA A 281 -19.44 19.17 -19.95
N ARG A 282 -18.96 19.43 -18.72
CA ARG A 282 -19.74 19.90 -17.58
C ARG A 282 -19.38 21.33 -17.18
N VAL A 283 -18.76 22.07 -18.11
CA VAL A 283 -18.43 23.48 -17.96
C VAL A 283 -19.38 24.29 -18.84
N SER A 284 -19.96 25.35 -18.28
CA SER A 284 -20.81 26.31 -18.99
C SER A 284 -20.19 27.70 -18.87
N GLY A 285 -20.25 28.48 -19.96
CA GLY A 285 -19.67 29.82 -20.02
C GLY A 285 -18.22 29.86 -20.50
N ALA A 286 -17.66 31.06 -20.62
CA ALA A 286 -16.34 31.27 -21.21
C ALA A 286 -15.22 30.79 -20.27
N VAL A 287 -14.63 29.62 -20.54
CA VAL A 287 -13.48 29.09 -19.79
C VAL A 287 -12.36 28.69 -20.74
N SER A 288 -11.15 29.19 -20.49
CA SER A 288 -9.93 28.83 -21.23
C SER A 288 -9.17 27.74 -20.50
N PHE A 289 -8.74 26.71 -21.22
CA PHE A 289 -7.87 25.64 -20.75
C PHE A 289 -6.53 25.72 -21.47
N PRO A 290 -5.68 26.72 -21.17
CA PRO A 290 -4.44 26.87 -21.91
C PRO A 290 -3.52 25.68 -21.65
N TYR A 291 -3.05 25.06 -22.73
CA TYR A 291 -2.00 24.05 -22.71
C TYR A 291 -0.70 24.71 -22.27
N SER A 292 -0.39 24.69 -20.97
CA SER A 292 0.95 25.06 -20.51
C SER A 292 1.83 23.82 -20.36
N LYS A 293 2.95 23.85 -21.06
CA LYS A 293 4.18 23.11 -20.72
C LYS A 293 4.56 23.52 -19.29
N VAL A 294 4.21 22.71 -18.29
CA VAL A 294 4.52 22.98 -16.88
C VAL A 294 5.96 22.56 -16.57
N PRO A 295 6.79 23.42 -15.95
CA PRO A 295 8.06 23.03 -15.33
C PRO A 295 7.82 22.01 -14.21
N ALA A 296 8.51 20.88 -14.29
CA ALA A 296 8.41 19.80 -13.32
C ALA A 296 9.20 20.13 -12.03
N THR A 297 8.56 20.75 -11.04
CA THR A 297 8.98 20.80 -9.61
C THR A 297 7.87 21.57 -8.86
N LEU A 298 7.21 21.17 -7.75
CA LEU A 298 7.52 20.35 -6.59
C LEU A 298 6.20 19.71 -6.09
N ILE A 299 6.00 18.40 -6.27
CA ILE A 299 5.13 17.63 -5.35
C ILE A 299 6.10 16.97 -4.40
N GLY A 300 6.15 17.47 -3.17
CA GLY A 300 6.95 16.88 -2.11
C GLY A 300 6.48 15.46 -1.76
N PRO A 301 7.33 14.67 -1.09
CA PRO A 301 7.18 13.22 -0.97
C PRO A 301 6.01 12.62 -0.19
N ASN A 302 4.94 13.33 0.14
CA ASN A 302 3.84 12.78 0.97
C ASN A 302 2.42 13.19 0.49
N GLN A 303 2.20 13.36 -0.83
CA GLN A 303 1.06 14.16 -1.33
C GLN A 303 0.03 13.43 -2.21
N PHE A 304 0.05 12.11 -2.32
CA PHE A 304 -0.99 11.39 -3.06
C PHE A 304 -2.08 10.88 -2.12
N SER A 305 -3.30 11.39 -2.29
CA SER A 305 -4.48 11.09 -1.46
C SER A 305 -4.92 9.63 -1.49
N ASP A 306 -4.48 8.88 -2.50
CA ASP A 306 -4.78 7.48 -2.75
C ASP A 306 -3.56 6.56 -2.51
N LEU A 307 -2.47 7.08 -1.94
CA LEU A 307 -1.32 6.26 -1.55
C LEU A 307 -1.17 6.05 -0.04
N GLY A 308 -1.95 6.72 0.80
CA GLY A 308 -1.82 6.55 2.25
C GLY A 308 -2.05 5.10 2.67
N GLY A 309 -1.01 4.43 3.15
CA GLY A 309 -1.06 3.00 3.52
C GLY A 309 -1.04 2.04 2.32
N HIS A 310 -0.84 2.55 1.11
CA HIS A 310 -0.70 1.75 -0.09
C HIS A 310 0.68 1.11 -0.16
N TRP A 311 0.77 -0.17 -0.55
CA TRP A 311 2.03 -0.92 -0.56
C TRP A 311 3.13 -0.30 -1.44
N ALA A 312 2.73 0.42 -2.49
CA ALA A 312 3.64 1.07 -3.42
C ALA A 312 4.06 2.49 -3.02
N GLU A 313 3.55 3.00 -1.89
CA GLU A 313 3.71 4.40 -1.46
C GLU A 313 5.18 4.84 -1.49
N ALA A 314 6.08 4.13 -0.81
CA ALA A 314 7.49 4.49 -0.72
C ALA A 314 8.19 4.57 -2.09
N PHE A 315 7.91 3.62 -3.00
CA PHE A 315 8.50 3.62 -4.35
C PHE A 315 8.03 4.84 -5.15
N VAL A 316 6.72 5.09 -5.12
CA VAL A 316 6.12 6.20 -5.84
C VAL A 316 6.66 7.53 -5.31
N GLN A 317 6.69 7.71 -3.99
CA GLN A 317 7.21 8.91 -3.36
C GLN A 317 8.66 9.20 -3.77
N LYS A 318 9.54 8.19 -3.78
CA LYS A 318 10.95 8.38 -4.16
C LYS A 318 11.11 8.69 -5.66
N LEU A 319 10.31 8.07 -6.54
CA LEU A 319 10.32 8.41 -7.97
C LEU A 319 9.78 9.82 -8.25
N VAL A 320 8.79 10.28 -7.47
CA VAL A 320 8.29 11.66 -7.56
C VAL A 320 9.31 12.67 -7.04
N GLN A 321 10.02 12.37 -5.93
CA GLN A 321 11.13 13.20 -5.45
C GLN A 321 12.22 13.38 -6.51
N LYS A 322 12.53 12.30 -7.24
CA LYS A 322 13.49 12.33 -8.37
C LYS A 322 12.91 12.97 -9.64
N GLY A 323 11.64 13.37 -9.63
CA GLY A 323 10.95 13.96 -10.79
C GLY A 323 10.69 12.98 -11.93
N LEU A 324 10.87 11.67 -11.73
CA LEU A 324 10.81 10.65 -12.78
C LEU A 324 9.38 10.24 -13.13
N ILE A 325 8.50 10.23 -12.14
CA ILE A 325 7.06 10.07 -12.35
C ILE A 325 6.30 11.22 -11.73
N ARG A 326 5.04 11.33 -12.10
CA ARG A 326 4.10 12.29 -11.52
C ARG A 326 2.75 11.63 -11.32
N GLY A 327 2.05 12.05 -10.27
CA GLY A 327 0.63 11.77 -10.14
C GLY A 327 -0.18 12.64 -11.08
N PHE A 328 -1.48 12.46 -11.00
CA PHE A 328 -2.43 13.26 -11.73
C PHE A 328 -2.63 14.60 -11.02
N PRO A 329 -3.19 15.60 -11.74
CA PRO A 329 -3.45 16.89 -11.13
C PRO A 329 -4.41 16.82 -9.91
N ASP A 330 -5.08 15.68 -9.63
CA ASP A 330 -6.05 15.50 -8.52
C ASP A 330 -5.37 15.11 -7.23
N GLY A 331 -4.04 15.20 -7.19
CA GLY A 331 -3.28 14.69 -6.07
C GLY A 331 -3.55 13.20 -5.87
N THR A 332 -3.97 12.48 -6.91
CA THR A 332 -3.99 11.01 -6.91
C THR A 332 -2.81 10.52 -7.73
N PHE A 333 -2.25 9.41 -7.34
CA PHE A 333 -1.33 8.68 -8.19
C PHE A 333 -2.06 7.73 -9.14
N ARG A 334 -3.26 7.28 -8.77
CA ARG A 334 -4.08 6.20 -9.33
C ARG A 334 -3.28 4.90 -9.43
N PRO A 335 -2.86 4.33 -8.28
CA PRO A 335 -1.97 3.17 -8.27
C PRO A 335 -2.52 1.98 -9.05
N GLU A 336 -3.84 1.81 -9.11
CA GLU A 336 -4.51 0.66 -9.74
C GLU A 336 -4.83 0.84 -11.23
N ASP A 337 -4.69 2.05 -11.78
CA ASP A 337 -4.95 2.28 -13.21
C ASP A 337 -3.93 1.51 -14.05
N LYS A 338 -4.39 0.91 -15.15
CA LYS A 338 -3.52 0.20 -16.11
C LYS A 338 -2.76 1.19 -16.98
N LEU A 339 -1.53 0.85 -17.37
CA LEU A 339 -0.75 1.66 -18.31
C LEU A 339 -0.84 1.12 -19.72
N ASN A 340 -0.95 2.06 -20.66
CA ASN A 340 -0.69 1.80 -22.06
C ASN A 340 0.79 1.94 -22.44
N ARG A 341 1.12 1.47 -23.64
CA ARG A 341 2.48 1.48 -24.20
C ARG A 341 3.09 2.87 -24.34
N ALA A 342 2.29 3.88 -24.69
CA ALA A 342 2.77 5.26 -24.76
C ALA A 342 3.14 5.83 -23.38
N GLN A 343 2.32 5.59 -22.36
CA GLN A 343 2.58 6.03 -20.99
C GLN A 343 3.83 5.35 -20.42
N TYR A 344 3.97 4.04 -20.64
CA TYR A 344 5.17 3.30 -20.24
C TYR A 344 6.44 3.88 -20.89
N ALA A 345 6.41 4.11 -22.21
CA ALA A 345 7.55 4.70 -22.93
C ALA A 345 7.94 6.09 -22.38
N ALA A 346 6.95 6.92 -22.04
CA ALA A 346 7.18 8.23 -21.43
C ALA A 346 7.87 8.16 -20.07
N ILE A 347 7.56 7.14 -19.26
CA ILE A 347 8.23 6.95 -17.98
C ILE A 347 9.65 6.44 -18.19
N ILE A 348 9.85 5.43 -19.05
CA ILE A 348 11.18 4.88 -19.36
C ILE A 348 12.13 5.95 -19.91
N ALA A 349 11.69 6.71 -20.91
CA ALA A 349 12.49 7.79 -21.51
C ALA A 349 12.86 8.90 -20.51
N LYS A 350 12.12 9.01 -19.40
CA LYS A 350 12.41 9.95 -18.32
C LYS A 350 13.29 9.35 -17.23
N SER A 351 13.14 8.05 -16.96
CA SER A 351 13.85 7.31 -15.91
C SER A 351 15.27 6.89 -16.28
N PHE A 352 15.53 6.69 -17.57
CA PHE A 352 16.82 6.19 -18.05
C PHE A 352 17.36 7.07 -19.18
N ASP A 353 18.68 7.21 -19.17
CA ASP A 353 19.47 7.84 -20.23
C ASP A 353 20.62 6.88 -20.53
N LEU A 354 20.45 6.07 -21.58
CA LEU A 354 21.39 5.04 -22.00
C LEU A 354 21.82 5.29 -23.45
N PRO A 355 23.06 4.92 -23.83
CA PRO A 355 23.51 5.01 -25.21
C PRO A 355 22.57 4.24 -26.14
N ARG A 356 22.38 4.78 -27.35
CA ARG A 356 21.60 4.12 -28.40
C ARG A 356 22.16 2.73 -28.68
N GLN A 357 21.30 1.72 -28.59
CA GLN A 357 21.61 0.36 -29.00
C GLN A 357 21.67 0.30 -30.54
N VAL A 358 22.81 -0.10 -31.09
CA VAL A 358 23.04 -0.15 -32.55
C VAL A 358 22.30 -1.35 -33.13
N GLY A 359 21.50 -1.14 -34.18
CA GLY A 359 20.80 -2.22 -34.91
C GLY A 359 19.29 -2.36 -34.65
N THR A 360 18.73 -1.65 -33.67
CA THR A 360 17.28 -1.53 -33.50
C THR A 360 16.76 -0.38 -34.38
N GLY A 361 15.73 -0.64 -35.20
CA GLY A 361 15.17 0.35 -36.14
C GLY A 361 14.83 1.69 -35.48
N ALA A 362 14.82 2.78 -36.25
CA ALA A 362 14.82 4.19 -35.79
C ALA A 362 13.61 4.66 -34.92
N GLY A 363 12.83 3.75 -34.33
CA GLY A 363 11.69 4.08 -33.46
C GLY A 363 10.54 4.75 -34.21
N VAL A 364 10.53 4.68 -35.55
CA VAL A 364 9.46 5.23 -36.38
C VAL A 364 8.43 4.14 -36.61
N PHE A 365 7.22 4.36 -36.10
CA PHE A 365 6.11 3.42 -36.17
C PHE A 365 4.97 4.04 -36.99
N SER A 366 4.31 3.23 -37.82
CA SER A 366 3.30 3.72 -38.77
C SER A 366 2.07 4.35 -38.09
N ASP A 367 1.75 3.91 -36.87
CA ASP A 367 0.61 4.34 -36.05
C ASP A 367 1.00 5.36 -34.97
N VAL A 368 2.20 5.95 -35.05
CA VAL A 368 2.67 7.02 -34.16
C VAL A 368 2.98 8.27 -34.99
N PRO A 369 1.97 9.15 -35.21
CA PRO A 369 2.18 10.41 -35.93
C PRO A 369 3.22 11.29 -35.24
N GLY A 370 3.95 12.11 -36.00
CA GLY A 370 4.98 13.00 -35.44
C GLY A 370 4.48 14.00 -34.41
N GLY A 371 3.20 14.39 -34.48
CA GLY A 371 2.54 15.25 -33.49
C GLY A 371 1.96 14.52 -32.27
N PHE A 372 2.09 13.19 -32.18
CA PHE A 372 1.60 12.41 -31.05
C PHE A 372 2.39 12.76 -29.78
N TRP A 373 1.70 12.97 -28.67
CA TRP A 373 2.30 13.49 -27.43
C TRP A 373 3.48 12.65 -26.89
N ALA A 374 3.50 11.34 -27.17
CA ALA A 374 4.55 10.42 -26.76
C ALA A 374 5.52 10.05 -27.88
N ALA A 375 5.43 10.64 -29.08
CA ALA A 375 6.23 10.23 -30.23
C ALA A 375 7.74 10.23 -29.91
N GLU A 376 8.22 11.29 -29.26
CA GLU A 376 9.63 11.38 -28.87
C GLU A 376 10.00 10.35 -27.81
N ALA A 377 9.20 10.25 -26.74
CA ALA A 377 9.44 9.27 -25.69
C ALA A 377 9.47 7.82 -26.21
N ILE A 378 8.59 7.50 -27.17
CA ILE A 378 8.55 6.20 -27.84
C ILE A 378 9.85 5.96 -28.63
N ARG A 379 10.33 6.96 -29.39
CA ARG A 379 11.61 6.87 -30.10
C ARG A 379 12.78 6.67 -29.15
N THR A 380 12.85 7.45 -28.07
CA THR A 380 13.92 7.38 -27.07
C THR A 380 13.94 6.04 -26.35
N ALA A 381 12.79 5.57 -25.86
CA ALA A 381 12.73 4.27 -25.19
C ALA A 381 13.04 3.10 -26.13
N ALA A 382 12.67 3.20 -27.42
CA ALA A 382 13.01 2.19 -28.43
C ALA A 382 14.51 2.20 -28.78
N SER A 383 15.12 3.38 -28.91
CA SER A 383 16.55 3.50 -29.20
C SER A 383 17.45 3.00 -28.06
N MET A 384 16.96 3.09 -26.81
CA MET A 384 17.60 2.50 -25.64
C MET A 384 17.37 0.99 -25.49
N GLY A 385 16.54 0.36 -26.34
CA GLY A 385 16.30 -1.08 -26.32
C GLY A 385 15.30 -1.57 -25.27
N PHE A 386 14.55 -0.69 -24.61
CA PHE A 386 13.48 -1.08 -23.69
C PHE A 386 12.25 -1.61 -24.43
N ILE A 387 11.84 -0.92 -25.49
CA ILE A 387 10.60 -1.25 -26.20
C ILE A 387 10.83 -1.51 -27.67
N SER A 388 10.06 -2.44 -28.23
CA SER A 388 10.01 -2.72 -29.67
C SER A 388 8.59 -2.57 -30.20
N GLY A 389 8.46 -2.31 -31.50
CA GLY A 389 7.18 -2.41 -32.22
C GLY A 389 6.85 -3.85 -32.62
N PHE A 390 5.77 -3.99 -33.37
CA PHE A 390 5.29 -5.26 -33.90
C PHE A 390 5.84 -5.50 -35.32
N PRO A 391 5.80 -6.76 -35.82
CA PRO A 391 6.28 -7.09 -37.18
C PRO A 391 5.59 -6.28 -38.31
N ASP A 392 4.37 -5.80 -38.06
CA ASP A 392 3.57 -4.96 -38.97
C ASP A 392 4.00 -3.47 -38.98
N ARG A 393 5.12 -3.12 -38.32
CA ARG A 393 5.64 -1.76 -38.14
C ARG A 393 4.78 -0.84 -37.27
N THR A 394 3.80 -1.37 -36.54
CA THR A 394 3.01 -0.61 -35.55
C THR A 394 3.67 -0.62 -34.17
N PHE A 395 3.36 0.38 -33.35
CA PHE A 395 3.72 0.46 -31.94
C PHE A 395 2.56 0.10 -31.03
N ARG A 396 1.32 0.39 -31.42
CA ARG A 396 0.08 0.23 -30.65
C ARG A 396 0.09 1.05 -29.35
N PRO A 397 0.18 2.39 -29.43
CA PRO A 397 0.42 3.25 -28.27
C PRO A 397 -0.65 3.18 -27.18
N GLN A 398 -1.90 2.86 -27.55
CA GLN A 398 -3.03 2.78 -26.63
C GLN A 398 -3.24 1.37 -26.03
N GLN A 399 -2.48 0.36 -26.48
CA GLN A 399 -2.58 -0.99 -25.95
C GLN A 399 -1.96 -1.05 -24.55
N ASN A 400 -2.64 -1.72 -23.61
CA ASN A 400 -2.10 -1.95 -22.26
C ASN A 400 -0.92 -2.92 -22.29
N LEU A 401 0.09 -2.69 -21.43
CA LEU A 401 1.17 -3.65 -21.22
C LEU A 401 0.75 -4.76 -20.27
N THR A 402 1.22 -5.98 -20.53
CA THR A 402 1.23 -7.02 -19.50
C THR A 402 2.42 -6.85 -18.56
N ARG A 403 2.31 -7.43 -17.36
CA ARG A 403 3.39 -7.44 -16.37
C ARG A 403 4.66 -8.12 -16.89
N LEU A 404 4.50 -9.21 -17.65
CA LEU A 404 5.59 -9.88 -18.37
C LEU A 404 6.35 -8.94 -19.31
N GLN A 405 5.61 -8.17 -20.13
CA GLN A 405 6.20 -7.27 -21.11
C GLN A 405 7.01 -6.15 -20.44
N ALA A 406 6.54 -5.61 -19.32
CA ALA A 406 7.26 -4.58 -18.58
C ALA A 406 8.58 -5.09 -18.00
N LEU A 407 8.60 -6.30 -17.43
CA LEU A 407 9.82 -6.91 -16.87
C LEU A 407 10.83 -7.25 -17.96
N MET A 408 10.38 -7.86 -19.06
CA MET A 408 11.25 -8.13 -20.22
C MET A 408 11.86 -6.85 -20.79
N SER A 409 11.05 -5.79 -20.90
CA SER A 409 11.50 -4.47 -21.37
C SER A 409 12.60 -3.90 -20.48
N LEU A 410 12.45 -3.97 -19.15
CA LEU A 410 13.49 -3.50 -18.21
C LEU A 410 14.77 -4.32 -18.32
N VAL A 411 14.68 -5.65 -18.39
CA VAL A 411 15.85 -6.53 -18.50
C VAL A 411 16.61 -6.28 -19.81
N SER A 412 15.87 -6.21 -20.93
CA SER A 412 16.42 -5.92 -22.25
C SER A 412 17.08 -4.55 -22.31
N GLY A 413 16.35 -3.50 -21.92
CA GLY A 413 16.85 -2.12 -22.00
C GLY A 413 18.05 -1.83 -21.09
N LEU A 414 18.14 -2.53 -19.95
CA LEU A 414 19.27 -2.42 -19.03
C LEU A 414 20.43 -3.37 -19.38
N GLY A 415 20.27 -4.25 -20.37
CA GLY A 415 21.28 -5.24 -20.74
C GLY A 415 21.56 -6.26 -19.63
N LEU A 416 20.57 -6.54 -18.76
CA LEU A 416 20.73 -7.50 -17.67
C LEU A 416 20.68 -8.92 -18.21
N ASN A 417 21.53 -9.80 -17.66
CA ASN A 417 21.58 -11.22 -18.01
C ASN A 417 22.02 -12.06 -16.79
N GLY A 418 22.14 -13.39 -17.00
CA GLY A 418 22.73 -14.30 -16.01
C GLY A 418 21.77 -14.77 -14.91
N GLY A 419 20.46 -14.56 -15.09
CA GLY A 419 19.44 -15.04 -14.16
C GLY A 419 19.33 -16.55 -14.12
N ASN A 420 19.29 -17.11 -12.92
CA ASN A 420 19.11 -18.54 -12.66
C ASN A 420 17.62 -18.95 -12.79
N PRO A 421 17.22 -19.75 -13.80
CA PRO A 421 15.82 -20.12 -14.02
C PRO A 421 15.14 -20.82 -12.85
N ASN A 422 15.92 -21.47 -11.96
CA ASN A 422 15.38 -22.13 -10.77
C ASN A 422 14.77 -21.14 -9.77
N LEU A 423 15.17 -19.86 -9.81
CA LEU A 423 14.57 -18.83 -8.95
C LEU A 423 13.09 -18.59 -9.28
N LEU A 424 12.63 -18.93 -10.49
CA LEU A 424 11.21 -18.82 -10.87
C LEU A 424 10.30 -19.79 -10.12
N ARG A 425 10.87 -20.80 -9.45
CA ARG A 425 10.13 -21.70 -8.55
C ARG A 425 9.56 -20.98 -7.34
N PHE A 426 10.13 -19.81 -7.02
CA PHE A 426 9.56 -18.90 -6.05
C PHE A 426 8.11 -18.52 -6.40
N TYR A 427 7.73 -18.54 -7.69
CA TYR A 427 6.36 -18.21 -8.12
C TYR A 427 5.46 -19.44 -8.20
N SER A 428 4.29 -19.35 -7.55
CA SER A 428 3.24 -20.37 -7.58
C SER A 428 2.58 -20.50 -8.95
N ASP A 429 2.53 -19.40 -9.70
CA ASP A 429 1.92 -19.28 -11.03
C ASP A 429 2.95 -19.32 -12.17
N ARG A 430 4.17 -19.83 -11.91
CA ARG A 430 5.26 -19.93 -12.89
C ARG A 430 4.88 -20.66 -14.19
N ALA A 431 3.89 -21.54 -14.15
CA ALA A 431 3.38 -22.24 -15.33
C ALA A 431 2.79 -21.28 -16.38
N GLN A 432 2.42 -20.05 -15.99
CA GLN A 432 1.95 -19.00 -16.92
C GLN A 432 3.11 -18.25 -17.60
N ILE A 433 4.36 -18.50 -17.21
CA ILE A 433 5.54 -17.86 -17.81
C ILE A 433 5.85 -18.55 -19.14
N PRO A 434 5.77 -17.84 -20.28
CA PRO A 434 6.16 -18.41 -21.55
C PRO A 434 7.65 -18.74 -21.59
N SER A 435 8.03 -19.82 -22.27
CA SER A 435 9.43 -20.29 -22.36
C SER A 435 10.41 -19.23 -22.87
N TYR A 436 9.97 -18.38 -23.82
CA TYR A 436 10.80 -17.30 -24.36
C TYR A 436 11.14 -16.21 -23.34
N ALA A 437 10.40 -16.12 -22.22
CA ALA A 437 10.59 -15.11 -21.20
C ALA A 437 11.27 -15.65 -19.93
N THR A 438 11.55 -16.94 -19.87
CA THR A 438 12.14 -17.63 -18.70
C THR A 438 13.43 -16.96 -18.24
N GLU A 439 14.39 -16.75 -19.14
CA GLU A 439 15.69 -16.16 -18.80
C GLU A 439 15.57 -14.70 -18.33
N ALA A 440 14.75 -13.91 -19.03
CA ALA A 440 14.54 -12.51 -18.67
C ALA A 440 13.88 -12.38 -17.29
N LEU A 441 12.86 -13.19 -17.02
CA LEU A 441 12.20 -13.19 -15.71
C LEU A 441 13.13 -13.69 -14.60
N ALA A 442 13.90 -14.75 -14.85
CA ALA A 442 14.88 -15.24 -13.88
C ALA A 442 15.89 -14.15 -13.53
N THR A 443 16.33 -13.39 -14.54
CA THR A 443 17.24 -12.26 -14.37
C THR A 443 16.58 -11.14 -13.57
N ALA A 444 15.35 -10.77 -13.90
CA ALA A 444 14.59 -9.76 -13.15
C ALA A 444 14.41 -10.15 -11.68
N THR A 445 14.08 -11.41 -11.42
CA THR A 445 13.90 -11.97 -10.08
C THR A 445 15.20 -11.98 -9.29
N GLN A 446 16.32 -12.44 -9.89
CA GLN A 446 17.63 -12.47 -9.24
C GLN A 446 18.20 -11.09 -8.94
N LYS A 447 17.93 -10.11 -9.81
CA LYS A 447 18.37 -8.73 -9.65
C LYS A 447 17.41 -7.89 -8.78
N GLU A 448 16.46 -8.55 -8.09
CA GLU A 448 15.47 -7.93 -7.22
C GLU A 448 14.58 -6.87 -7.91
N LEU A 449 14.41 -6.95 -9.25
CA LEU A 449 13.53 -6.02 -9.97
C LEU A 449 12.04 -6.26 -9.64
N VAL A 450 11.68 -7.49 -9.29
CA VAL A 450 10.27 -7.89 -9.14
C VAL A 450 9.72 -7.47 -7.78
N VAL A 451 8.60 -6.75 -7.79
CA VAL A 451 7.84 -6.39 -6.58
C VAL A 451 6.42 -6.91 -6.72
N ASN A 452 6.01 -7.84 -5.86
CA ASN A 452 4.73 -8.56 -5.95
C ASN A 452 3.84 -8.24 -4.74
N TYR A 453 2.60 -7.83 -5.00
CA TYR A 453 1.59 -7.52 -3.99
C TYR A 453 0.25 -8.15 -4.39
N PRO A 454 -0.54 -8.65 -3.43
CA PRO A 454 -0.22 -8.80 -2.01
C PRO A 454 0.65 -10.04 -1.72
N GLN A 455 0.66 -11.01 -2.62
CA GLN A 455 1.41 -12.26 -2.44
C GLN A 455 2.75 -12.18 -3.18
N VAL A 456 3.85 -12.21 -2.43
CA VAL A 456 5.21 -12.11 -3.00
C VAL A 456 5.51 -13.22 -3.99
N ASN A 457 4.98 -14.42 -3.77
CA ASN A 457 5.17 -15.61 -4.60
C ASN A 457 4.16 -15.72 -5.77
N GLN A 458 3.44 -14.66 -6.13
CA GLN A 458 2.52 -14.68 -7.28
C GLN A 458 2.90 -13.58 -8.30
N LEU A 459 3.32 -13.98 -9.50
CA LEU A 459 3.86 -13.06 -10.50
C LEU A 459 2.77 -12.38 -11.34
N ASN A 460 1.69 -13.08 -11.66
CA ASN A 460 0.61 -12.70 -12.57
C ASN A 460 1.11 -12.18 -13.95
N PRO A 461 1.93 -12.96 -14.69
CA PRO A 461 2.68 -12.45 -15.85
C PRO A 461 1.78 -11.95 -16.99
N MET A 462 0.59 -12.52 -17.16
CA MET A 462 -0.31 -12.21 -18.28
C MET A 462 -1.31 -11.08 -17.99
N LEU A 463 -1.38 -10.57 -16.75
CA LEU A 463 -2.30 -9.49 -16.42
C LEU A 463 -1.79 -8.12 -16.89
N PRO A 464 -2.68 -7.19 -17.27
CA PRO A 464 -2.31 -5.80 -17.50
C PRO A 464 -1.67 -5.18 -16.25
N ILE A 465 -0.53 -4.52 -16.42
CA ILE A 465 0.24 -3.92 -15.33
C ILE A 465 -0.34 -2.58 -14.88
N THR A 466 -0.33 -2.32 -13.58
CA THR A 466 -0.81 -1.06 -12.97
C THR A 466 0.29 -0.01 -12.83
N ARG A 467 -0.11 1.23 -12.48
CA ARG A 467 0.80 2.33 -12.17
C ARG A 467 1.65 2.10 -10.93
N ALA A 468 1.09 1.51 -9.89
CA ALA A 468 1.84 1.13 -8.70
C ALA A 468 2.93 0.10 -9.03
N GLU A 469 2.57 -0.92 -9.81
CA GLU A 469 3.49 -1.96 -10.23
C GLU A 469 4.62 -1.40 -11.11
N ILE A 470 4.30 -0.58 -12.12
CA ILE A 470 5.35 0.04 -12.94
C ILE A 470 6.28 0.93 -12.11
N ALA A 471 5.73 1.71 -11.17
CA ALA A 471 6.55 2.55 -10.30
C ALA A 471 7.50 1.72 -9.42
N SER A 472 7.03 0.61 -8.84
CA SER A 472 7.88 -0.25 -8.02
C SER A 472 8.97 -0.94 -8.84
N LEU A 473 8.63 -1.47 -10.02
CA LEU A 473 9.60 -2.12 -10.92
C LEU A 473 10.68 -1.14 -11.41
N ILE A 474 10.30 0.09 -11.77
CA ILE A 474 11.25 1.12 -12.23
C ILE A 474 12.15 1.57 -11.08
N TYR A 475 11.60 1.71 -9.87
CA TYR A 475 12.44 2.05 -8.73
C TYR A 475 13.45 0.95 -8.43
N GLN A 476 13.04 -0.33 -8.44
CA GLN A 476 13.99 -1.44 -8.27
C GLN A 476 15.04 -1.49 -9.39
N ALA A 477 14.66 -1.20 -10.63
CA ALA A 477 15.62 -1.07 -11.73
C ALA A 477 16.68 0.03 -11.49
N LEU A 478 16.29 1.16 -10.89
CA LEU A 478 17.25 2.20 -10.49
C LEU A 478 18.14 1.75 -9.34
N VAL A 479 17.63 0.96 -8.39
CA VAL A 479 18.44 0.38 -7.31
C VAL A 479 19.44 -0.63 -7.88
N ALA A 480 19.00 -1.54 -8.75
CA ALA A 480 19.82 -2.57 -9.37
C ALA A 480 20.93 -2.01 -10.29
N THR A 481 20.81 -0.74 -10.70
CA THR A 481 21.81 -0.02 -11.49
C THR A 481 22.53 1.08 -10.69
N GLU A 482 22.43 1.04 -9.36
CA GLU A 482 23.11 1.96 -8.43
C GLU A 482 22.73 3.45 -8.60
N LYS A 483 21.57 3.73 -9.19
CA LYS A 483 21.02 5.09 -9.41
C LYS A 483 20.02 5.52 -8.32
N ALA A 484 19.70 4.63 -7.37
CA ALA A 484 18.82 4.90 -6.24
C ALA A 484 19.19 4.08 -4.99
N GLU A 485 18.83 4.61 -3.82
CA GLU A 485 18.95 3.92 -2.53
C GLU A 485 17.94 2.77 -2.42
N THR A 486 18.26 1.75 -1.63
CA THR A 486 17.34 0.65 -1.32
C THR A 486 16.14 1.14 -0.48
N ILE A 487 14.94 0.63 -0.78
CA ILE A 487 13.74 0.82 0.04
C ILE A 487 13.44 -0.48 0.80
N ALA A 488 13.14 -0.37 2.09
CA ALA A 488 12.60 -1.49 2.87
C ALA A 488 11.14 -1.75 2.46
N SER A 489 10.87 -2.91 1.87
CA SER A 489 9.52 -3.34 1.54
C SER A 489 9.43 -4.86 1.61
N ALA A 490 8.38 -5.37 2.27
CA ALA A 490 8.08 -6.80 2.35
C ALA A 490 7.64 -7.39 1.00
N TYR A 491 7.37 -6.53 -0.01
CA TYR A 491 6.85 -6.93 -1.31
C TYR A 491 7.96 -7.08 -2.38
N ILE A 492 9.20 -6.68 -2.07
CA ILE A 492 10.34 -6.93 -2.95
C ILE A 492 10.61 -8.42 -2.94
N VAL A 493 10.62 -9.02 -4.14
CA VAL A 493 10.90 -10.44 -4.29
C VAL A 493 12.39 -10.65 -4.10
N LYS A 494 12.72 -11.23 -2.95
CA LYS A 494 14.08 -11.62 -2.57
C LYS A 494 14.12 -13.15 -2.53
N PRO A 495 14.21 -13.81 -3.70
CA PRO A 495 14.46 -15.23 -3.70
C PRO A 495 15.84 -15.44 -3.07
N ASP A 496 16.05 -16.53 -2.38
CA ASP A 496 17.38 -16.87 -1.90
C ASP A 496 18.32 -16.96 -3.14
N PRO A 497 19.28 -16.02 -3.29
CA PRO A 497 20.12 -15.94 -4.48
C PRO A 497 21.10 -17.12 -4.54
N ASP A 498 21.31 -17.76 -3.38
CA ASP A 498 22.13 -18.93 -3.17
C ASP A 498 21.30 -20.22 -3.19
N LEU A 499 20.02 -20.16 -3.60
CA LEU A 499 19.22 -21.34 -3.92
C LEU A 499 20.08 -22.23 -4.82
N PRO A 500 20.55 -23.38 -4.33
CA PRO A 500 21.52 -24.15 -5.08
C PRO A 500 20.85 -24.62 -6.37
N SER A 501 21.17 -23.94 -7.48
CA SER A 501 20.77 -24.39 -8.79
C SER A 501 21.73 -25.48 -9.17
N PHE A 502 21.31 -26.69 -8.88
CA PHE A 502 22.02 -27.82 -9.41
C PHE A 502 21.73 -27.90 -10.92
N SER A 503 22.80 -27.79 -11.70
CA SER A 503 22.73 -27.80 -13.18
C SER A 503 22.01 -29.04 -13.72
N ASP A 504 22.05 -30.14 -12.98
CA ASP A 504 21.57 -31.47 -13.34
C ASP A 504 20.17 -31.82 -12.79
N ILE A 505 19.47 -30.91 -12.10
CA ILE A 505 18.12 -31.19 -11.56
C ILE A 505 16.98 -30.46 -12.26
N GLN A 506 17.25 -29.56 -13.21
CA GLN A 506 16.25 -28.62 -13.75
C GLN A 506 15.01 -29.31 -14.36
N GLN A 507 15.20 -30.51 -14.94
CA GLN A 507 14.13 -31.34 -15.51
C GLN A 507 13.97 -32.69 -14.79
N HIS A 508 14.61 -32.84 -13.64
CA HIS A 508 14.62 -34.10 -12.89
C HIS A 508 13.35 -34.24 -12.05
N TRP A 509 12.79 -35.44 -11.93
CA TRP A 509 11.53 -35.67 -11.19
C TRP A 509 11.59 -35.23 -9.72
N ALA A 510 12.78 -35.28 -9.14
CA ALA A 510 13.02 -34.90 -7.75
C ALA A 510 13.33 -33.41 -7.55
N ALA A 511 13.24 -32.59 -8.61
CA ALA A 511 13.65 -31.19 -8.58
C ALA A 511 13.01 -30.43 -7.42
N ASP A 512 11.71 -30.64 -7.15
CA ASP A 512 10.97 -29.91 -6.10
C ASP A 512 11.42 -30.32 -4.70
N PHE A 513 11.63 -31.62 -4.46
CA PHE A 513 12.15 -32.12 -3.19
C PHE A 513 13.57 -31.60 -2.92
N VAL A 514 14.44 -31.66 -3.93
CA VAL A 514 15.84 -31.22 -3.81
C VAL A 514 15.89 -29.72 -3.58
N ALA A 515 15.17 -28.92 -4.37
CA ALA A 515 15.17 -27.47 -4.21
C ALA A 515 14.65 -27.05 -2.82
N SER A 516 13.59 -27.68 -2.31
CA SER A 516 13.00 -27.30 -1.03
C SER A 516 13.87 -27.68 0.18
N LEU A 517 14.54 -28.84 0.15
CA LEU A 517 15.52 -29.15 1.19
C LEU A 517 16.79 -28.29 1.05
N SER A 518 17.18 -27.95 -0.17
CA SER A 518 18.38 -27.16 -0.42
C SER A 518 18.23 -25.71 0.03
N SER A 519 17.04 -25.13 -0.13
CA SER A 519 16.71 -23.77 0.35
C SER A 519 16.68 -23.63 1.88
N GLN A 520 16.61 -24.76 2.59
CA GLN A 520 16.69 -24.82 4.05
C GLN A 520 18.10 -25.21 4.51
N GLU A 521 19.06 -25.21 3.58
CA GLU A 521 20.42 -25.71 3.75
C GLU A 521 20.47 -27.18 4.22
N LEU A 522 19.39 -27.95 4.11
CA LEU A 522 19.31 -29.34 4.61
C LEU A 522 19.99 -30.34 3.68
N VAL A 523 20.12 -30.01 2.39
CA VAL A 523 20.94 -30.74 1.43
C VAL A 523 21.86 -29.79 0.68
N SER A 524 22.98 -30.31 0.19
CA SER A 524 23.95 -29.58 -0.61
C SER A 524 24.40 -30.41 -1.81
N GLY A 525 24.89 -29.72 -2.84
CA GLY A 525 25.50 -30.33 -4.01
C GLY A 525 27.01 -30.31 -3.95
N PHE A 526 27.62 -30.54 -5.10
CA PHE A 526 29.06 -30.61 -5.30
C PHE A 526 29.61 -29.27 -5.74
N THR A 527 30.93 -29.11 -5.61
CA THR A 527 31.66 -27.88 -5.99
C THR A 527 31.56 -27.56 -7.48
N ASP A 528 31.19 -28.54 -8.32
CA ASP A 528 30.93 -28.40 -9.75
C ASP A 528 29.52 -27.85 -10.07
N GLY A 529 28.74 -27.49 -9.05
CA GLY A 529 27.38 -26.97 -9.23
C GLY A 529 26.33 -28.03 -9.58
N SER A 530 26.63 -29.32 -9.37
CA SER A 530 25.68 -30.43 -9.58
C SER A 530 25.14 -30.99 -8.26
N PHE A 531 23.97 -31.63 -8.27
CA PHE A 531 23.42 -32.38 -7.14
C PHE A 531 23.78 -33.86 -7.22
N LYS A 532 23.98 -34.37 -8.43
CA LYS A 532 24.12 -35.78 -8.82
C LYS A 532 22.93 -36.60 -8.34
N PRO A 533 21.69 -36.28 -8.77
CA PRO A 533 20.46 -36.84 -8.23
C PRO A 533 20.41 -38.37 -8.31
N ASP A 534 20.92 -38.96 -9.39
CA ASP A 534 20.87 -40.39 -9.66
C ASP A 534 22.03 -41.19 -9.06
N THR A 535 22.96 -40.53 -8.36
CA THR A 535 24.08 -41.25 -7.73
C THR A 535 23.60 -41.97 -6.46
N PRO A 536 23.95 -43.25 -6.26
CA PRO A 536 23.64 -43.97 -5.02
C PRO A 536 24.20 -43.29 -3.77
N MET A 537 23.39 -43.21 -2.70
CA MET A 537 23.80 -42.66 -1.42
C MET A 537 24.35 -43.76 -0.50
N ASN A 538 25.48 -43.49 0.17
CA ASN A 538 26.03 -44.40 1.17
C ASN A 538 25.48 -44.15 2.59
N ARG A 539 25.73 -45.09 3.50
CA ARG A 539 25.24 -45.04 4.89
C ARG A 539 25.74 -43.84 5.68
N ALA A 540 26.99 -43.40 5.49
CA ALA A 540 27.54 -42.23 6.18
C ALA A 540 26.90 -40.92 5.70
N GLN A 541 26.72 -40.75 4.39
CA GLN A 541 26.04 -39.60 3.79
C GLN A 541 24.60 -39.49 4.27
N TYR A 542 23.89 -40.62 4.33
CA TYR A 542 22.53 -40.64 4.83
C TYR A 542 22.44 -40.37 6.34
N ALA A 543 23.39 -40.85 7.14
CA ALA A 543 23.46 -40.51 8.57
C ALA A 543 23.61 -38.99 8.77
N ALA A 544 24.47 -38.35 7.98
CA ALA A 544 24.63 -36.90 7.98
C ALA A 544 23.33 -36.18 7.61
N LEU A 545 22.63 -36.63 6.55
CA LEU A 545 21.34 -36.08 6.15
C LEU A 545 20.30 -36.17 7.27
N ILE A 546 20.17 -37.33 7.90
CA ILE A 546 19.19 -37.56 8.97
C ILE A 546 19.48 -36.70 10.21
N VAL A 547 20.74 -36.59 10.62
CA VAL A 547 21.12 -35.74 11.75
C VAL A 547 20.88 -34.28 11.43
N LYS A 548 21.21 -33.84 10.22
CA LYS A 548 20.98 -32.46 9.78
C LYS A 548 19.49 -32.12 9.77
N VAL A 549 18.65 -33.04 9.32
CA VAL A 549 17.20 -32.80 9.17
C VAL A 549 16.43 -32.98 10.47
N PHE A 550 16.68 -34.03 11.23
CA PHE A 550 15.86 -34.40 12.39
C PHE A 550 16.51 -34.13 13.74
N ASN A 551 17.80 -33.79 13.77
CA ASN A 551 18.62 -33.58 14.97
C ASN A 551 18.23 -34.53 16.13
N PRO A 552 18.32 -35.85 15.93
CA PRO A 552 17.59 -36.78 16.76
C PRO A 552 18.19 -36.90 18.17
N ASN A 553 17.31 -36.84 19.17
CA ASN A 553 17.66 -37.05 20.58
C ASN A 553 18.07 -38.50 20.84
N ALA A 554 19.01 -38.70 21.78
CA ALA A 554 19.50 -40.02 22.13
C ALA A 554 18.42 -40.87 22.85
N ARG A 555 18.10 -42.04 22.27
CA ARG A 555 17.17 -43.05 22.81
C ARG A 555 17.87 -44.33 23.25
N ARG A 556 19.14 -44.51 22.86
CA ARG A 556 20.01 -45.62 23.27
C ARG A 556 21.44 -45.13 23.54
N PRO A 557 22.25 -45.85 24.34
CA PRO A 557 23.63 -45.47 24.62
C PRO A 557 24.47 -45.40 23.35
N ALA A 558 25.56 -44.63 23.38
CA ALA A 558 26.52 -44.57 22.28
C ALA A 558 27.17 -45.95 22.07
N LYS A 559 27.44 -46.30 20.82
CA LYS A 559 28.20 -47.50 20.45
C LYS A 559 29.36 -47.08 19.56
N GLN A 560 30.56 -47.57 19.87
CA GLN A 560 31.72 -47.43 19.00
C GLN A 560 31.69 -48.55 17.96
N PHE A 561 31.82 -48.19 16.68
CA PHE A 561 31.90 -49.16 15.59
C PHE A 561 33.36 -49.33 15.18
N ILE A 562 33.77 -50.57 14.94
CA ILE A 562 35.18 -50.90 14.67
C ILE A 562 35.72 -50.26 13.38
N ASP A 563 34.83 -50.01 12.41
CA ASP A 563 35.12 -49.43 11.10
C ASP A 563 34.76 -47.94 11.00
N VAL A 564 34.51 -47.29 12.15
CA VAL A 564 34.27 -45.84 12.24
C VAL A 564 35.27 -45.25 13.24
N PRO A 565 36.49 -44.91 12.78
CA PRO A 565 37.48 -44.21 13.60
C PRO A 565 36.93 -42.90 14.17
N SER A 566 37.43 -42.46 15.33
CA SER A 566 36.98 -41.22 15.97
C SER A 566 37.21 -39.97 15.10
N ASN A 567 38.28 -39.97 14.31
CA ASN A 567 38.62 -38.91 13.35
C ASN A 567 37.90 -39.04 11.99
N PHE A 568 37.05 -40.05 11.77
CA PHE A 568 36.26 -40.16 10.56
C PHE A 568 35.25 -38.99 10.49
N TRP A 569 35.13 -38.34 9.33
CA TRP A 569 34.31 -37.13 9.17
C TRP A 569 32.86 -37.30 9.64
N ALA A 570 32.30 -38.51 9.51
CA ALA A 570 30.93 -38.81 9.91
C ALA A 570 30.81 -39.46 11.30
N SER A 571 31.88 -39.59 12.08
CA SER A 571 31.87 -40.34 13.35
C SER A 571 30.78 -39.84 14.30
N THR A 572 30.69 -38.51 14.48
CA THR A 572 29.70 -37.84 15.33
C THR A 572 28.27 -38.06 14.82
N VAL A 573 28.02 -37.83 13.52
CA VAL A 573 26.67 -37.95 12.96
C VAL A 573 26.21 -39.41 12.87
N ILE A 574 27.11 -40.36 12.66
CA ILE A 574 26.82 -41.79 12.73
C ILE A 574 26.41 -42.17 14.16
N SER A 575 27.16 -41.72 15.16
CA SER A 575 26.83 -41.95 16.56
C SER A 575 25.47 -41.36 16.93
N GLN A 576 25.18 -40.13 16.48
CA GLN A 576 23.90 -39.47 16.76
C GLN A 576 22.72 -40.16 16.04
N ALA A 577 22.82 -40.45 14.74
CA ALA A 577 21.80 -41.20 14.00
C ALA A 577 21.55 -42.58 14.60
N TYR A 578 22.61 -43.24 15.08
CA TYR A 578 22.51 -44.49 15.83
C TYR A 578 21.74 -44.28 17.12
N ARG A 579 22.18 -43.38 18.00
CA ARG A 579 21.53 -43.13 19.29
C ARG A 579 20.07 -42.69 19.13
N GLY A 580 19.75 -41.97 18.05
CA GLY A 580 18.40 -41.54 17.68
C GLY A 580 17.48 -42.64 17.17
N GLY A 581 18.01 -43.83 16.87
CA GLY A 581 17.22 -44.98 16.42
C GLY A 581 16.89 -44.99 14.93
N PHE A 582 17.51 -44.12 14.12
CA PHE A 582 17.34 -44.11 12.66
C PHE A 582 18.21 -45.18 11.99
N LEU A 583 19.47 -45.34 12.42
CA LEU A 583 20.40 -46.28 11.80
C LEU A 583 20.96 -47.28 12.81
N SER A 584 21.14 -48.54 12.44
CA SER A 584 21.77 -49.57 13.27
C SER A 584 23.04 -50.10 12.62
N GLY A 585 23.97 -50.62 13.43
CA GLY A 585 25.13 -51.37 12.94
C GLY A 585 24.84 -52.85 12.78
N PHE A 586 25.88 -53.60 12.43
CA PHE A 586 25.81 -55.03 12.15
C PHE A 586 26.24 -55.88 13.36
N PRO A 587 25.90 -57.18 13.38
CA PRO A 587 26.28 -58.09 14.48
C PRO A 587 27.80 -58.20 14.69
N ASP A 588 28.58 -58.03 13.63
CA ASP A 588 30.06 -58.02 13.63
C ASP A 588 30.68 -56.71 14.19
N GLN A 589 29.87 -55.86 14.83
CA GLN A 589 30.26 -54.57 15.40
C GLN A 589 30.69 -53.50 14.38
N THR A 590 30.44 -53.72 13.08
CA THR A 590 30.67 -52.71 12.04
C THR A 590 29.45 -51.80 11.81
N PHE A 591 29.67 -50.62 11.24
CA PHE A 591 28.63 -49.72 10.73
C PHE A 591 28.53 -49.75 9.20
N ARG A 592 29.63 -50.04 8.51
CA ARG A 592 29.82 -50.05 7.05
C ARG A 592 29.52 -48.69 6.41
N PRO A 593 30.27 -47.62 6.73
CA PRO A 593 29.95 -46.24 6.33
C PRO A 593 29.88 -46.02 4.81
N GLN A 594 30.69 -46.75 4.04
CA GLN A 594 30.76 -46.65 2.57
C GLN A 594 29.75 -47.53 1.84
N GLN A 595 29.04 -48.41 2.55
CA GLN A 595 28.06 -49.30 1.92
C GLN A 595 26.89 -48.46 1.39
N ARG A 596 26.53 -48.69 0.12
CA ARG A 596 25.38 -48.08 -0.55
C ARG A 596 24.07 -48.56 0.09
N LEU A 597 23.14 -47.63 0.27
CA LEU A 597 21.83 -47.93 0.83
C LEU A 597 20.89 -48.48 -0.24
N ARG A 598 20.00 -49.38 0.15
CA ARG A 598 18.85 -49.77 -0.67
C ARG A 598 17.62 -48.96 -0.28
N ARG A 599 16.65 -48.83 -1.18
CA ARG A 599 15.37 -48.13 -0.91
C ARG A 599 14.69 -48.66 0.36
N ILE A 600 14.70 -49.97 0.58
CA ILE A 600 14.14 -50.57 1.79
C ILE A 600 14.83 -50.10 3.07
N ASN A 601 16.14 -49.82 3.02
CA ASN A 601 16.88 -49.35 4.20
C ASN A 601 16.47 -47.93 4.59
N LEU A 602 16.20 -47.05 3.61
CA LEU A 602 15.69 -45.70 3.88
C LEU A 602 14.33 -45.76 4.58
N ILE A 603 13.43 -46.61 4.08
CA ILE A 603 12.07 -46.79 4.64
C ILE A 603 12.17 -47.27 6.09
N THR A 604 12.90 -48.35 6.33
CA THR A 604 13.03 -48.91 7.69
C THR A 604 13.69 -47.92 8.66
N SER A 605 14.64 -47.12 8.17
CA SER A 605 15.31 -46.09 8.96
C SER A 605 14.33 -44.99 9.40
N LEU A 606 13.56 -44.42 8.47
CA LEU A 606 12.60 -43.36 8.77
C LEU A 606 11.48 -43.86 9.68
N VAL A 607 10.94 -45.05 9.43
CA VAL A 607 9.88 -45.64 10.27
C VAL A 607 10.36 -45.83 11.71
N SER A 608 11.55 -46.40 11.89
CA SER A 608 12.16 -46.62 13.22
C SER A 608 12.48 -45.29 13.91
N GLY A 609 13.17 -44.38 13.22
CA GLY A 609 13.60 -43.10 13.79
C GLY A 609 12.44 -42.18 14.17
N LEU A 610 11.41 -42.11 13.34
CA LEU A 610 10.22 -41.29 13.58
C LEU A 610 9.19 -41.96 14.50
N SER A 611 9.44 -43.22 14.89
CA SER A 611 8.56 -44.07 15.70
C SER A 611 7.15 -44.17 15.12
N LEU A 612 7.04 -44.40 13.82
CA LEU A 612 5.73 -44.46 13.16
C LEU A 612 4.89 -45.64 13.68
N PRO A 613 3.58 -45.45 13.90
CA PRO A 613 2.71 -46.51 14.39
C PRO A 613 2.58 -47.62 13.36
N ARG A 614 2.37 -48.85 13.83
CA ARG A 614 2.02 -49.97 12.96
C ARG A 614 0.60 -49.81 12.41
N VAL A 615 0.38 -50.31 11.20
CA VAL A 615 -0.88 -50.16 10.45
C VAL A 615 -2.07 -50.85 11.13
N GLU A 616 -1.83 -51.89 11.93
CA GLU A 616 -2.90 -52.60 12.65
C GLU A 616 -3.60 -51.70 13.69
N LYS A 617 -2.92 -50.62 14.15
CA LYS A 617 -3.54 -49.62 15.03
C LYS A 617 -4.52 -48.69 14.31
N GLN A 618 -4.63 -48.79 12.99
CA GLN A 618 -5.50 -47.98 12.14
C GLN A 618 -6.56 -48.84 11.43
N GLY A 619 -6.76 -50.08 11.88
CA GLY A 619 -7.79 -50.99 11.34
C GLY A 619 -7.45 -51.61 9.98
N LEU A 620 -6.20 -51.50 9.53
CA LEU A 620 -5.71 -52.05 8.27
C LEU A 620 -4.66 -53.14 8.53
N THR A 621 -4.62 -54.15 7.67
CA THR A 621 -3.58 -55.19 7.70
C THR A 621 -2.39 -54.79 6.83
N THR A 622 -1.20 -55.27 7.19
CA THR A 622 0.01 -55.09 6.37
C THR A 622 -0.22 -55.58 4.92
N LYS A 623 -0.93 -56.69 4.73
CA LYS A 623 -1.21 -57.27 3.40
C LYS A 623 -2.08 -56.35 2.52
N GLU A 624 -3.11 -55.73 3.08
CA GLU A 624 -4.00 -54.80 2.36
C GLU A 624 -3.25 -53.57 1.86
N VAL A 625 -2.37 -52.99 2.68
CA VAL A 625 -1.58 -51.81 2.30
C VAL A 625 -0.55 -52.16 1.23
N LEU A 626 0.14 -53.30 1.38
CA LEU A 626 1.15 -53.74 0.41
C LEU A 626 0.56 -54.17 -0.93
N ALA A 627 -0.76 -54.40 -1.03
CA ALA A 627 -1.42 -54.77 -2.27
C ALA A 627 -1.26 -53.72 -3.38
N LYS A 628 -0.97 -52.46 -3.02
CA LYS A 628 -0.67 -51.34 -3.91
C LYS A 628 0.57 -51.54 -4.78
N TYR A 629 1.52 -52.35 -4.31
CA TYR A 629 2.78 -52.56 -5.00
C TYR A 629 2.74 -53.83 -5.81
N GLU A 630 3.04 -53.73 -7.11
CA GLU A 630 3.11 -54.88 -8.01
C GLU A 630 4.33 -55.77 -7.69
N ASP A 631 5.39 -55.18 -7.14
CA ASP A 631 6.60 -55.88 -6.72
C ASP A 631 6.65 -56.19 -5.22
N ARG A 632 5.48 -56.25 -4.56
CA ARG A 632 5.36 -56.52 -3.11
C ARG A 632 6.05 -57.80 -2.64
N ASP A 633 6.10 -58.83 -3.50
CA ASP A 633 6.75 -60.11 -3.17
C ASP A 633 8.28 -59.97 -3.06
N LYS A 634 8.86 -58.86 -3.57
CA LYS A 634 10.29 -58.54 -3.42
C LYS A 634 10.59 -57.82 -2.09
N ILE A 635 9.57 -57.48 -1.29
CA ILE A 635 9.75 -56.84 0.01
C ILE A 635 10.14 -57.90 1.04
N PRO A 636 11.34 -57.81 1.65
CA PRO A 636 11.75 -58.77 2.66
C PRO A 636 10.78 -58.80 3.84
N GLU A 637 10.51 -59.99 4.39
CA GLU A 637 9.54 -60.21 5.48
C GLU A 637 9.74 -59.24 6.66
N TYR A 638 10.99 -59.06 7.09
CA TYR A 638 11.34 -58.16 8.20
C TYR A 638 10.96 -56.68 7.96
N ALA A 639 10.76 -56.27 6.71
CA ALA A 639 10.50 -54.88 6.33
C ALA A 639 9.04 -54.62 5.93
N GLN A 640 8.21 -55.65 5.78
CA GLN A 640 6.83 -55.51 5.31
C GLN A 640 6.01 -54.54 6.17
N ALA A 641 6.07 -54.70 7.49
CA ALA A 641 5.37 -53.82 8.44
C ALA A 641 5.85 -52.37 8.34
N ALA A 642 7.15 -52.15 8.10
CA ALA A 642 7.71 -50.82 7.95
C ALA A 642 7.28 -50.14 6.65
N VAL A 643 7.25 -50.89 5.54
CA VAL A 643 6.75 -50.38 4.25
C VAL A 643 5.28 -50.00 4.36
N ALA A 644 4.46 -50.85 5.00
CA ALA A 644 3.05 -50.55 5.22
C ALA A 644 2.87 -49.26 6.05
N ALA A 645 3.59 -49.13 7.17
CA ALA A 645 3.53 -47.93 8.01
C ALA A 645 3.96 -46.66 7.25
N ALA A 646 5.05 -46.73 6.49
CA ALA A 646 5.52 -45.60 5.69
C ALA A 646 4.54 -45.22 4.56
N THR A 647 3.85 -46.19 3.97
CA THR A 647 2.85 -45.96 2.91
C THR A 647 1.67 -45.17 3.46
N ILE A 648 1.08 -45.59 4.58
CA ILE A 648 -0.05 -44.84 5.17
C ILE A 648 0.38 -43.47 5.69
N ALA A 649 1.61 -43.37 6.22
CA ALA A 649 2.16 -42.10 6.67
C ALA A 649 2.50 -41.13 5.52
N GLY A 650 2.35 -41.55 4.25
CA GLY A 650 2.62 -40.71 3.07
C GLY A 650 4.11 -40.52 2.77
N LEU A 651 4.98 -41.38 3.30
CA LEU A 651 6.44 -41.22 3.15
C LEU A 651 6.99 -41.74 1.82
N ILE A 652 6.25 -42.59 1.11
CA ILE A 652 6.77 -43.30 -0.05
C ILE A 652 6.65 -42.46 -1.32
N VAL A 653 7.79 -42.25 -1.97
CA VAL A 653 7.88 -41.66 -3.30
C VAL A 653 8.45 -42.68 -4.27
N SER A 654 7.72 -43.00 -5.34
CA SER A 654 8.08 -44.01 -6.32
C SER A 654 8.08 -43.43 -7.74
N TYR A 655 9.27 -43.45 -8.34
CA TYR A 655 9.51 -42.96 -9.70
C TYR A 655 10.10 -44.09 -10.56
N PRO A 656 9.67 -44.23 -11.83
CA PRO A 656 8.65 -43.43 -12.51
C PRO A 656 7.20 -43.83 -12.19
N GLU A 657 6.99 -45.00 -11.59
CA GLU A 657 5.66 -45.57 -11.37
C GLU A 657 5.36 -45.78 -9.88
N THR A 658 4.24 -45.24 -9.41
CA THR A 658 3.84 -45.30 -7.99
C THR A 658 3.51 -46.71 -7.49
N LYS A 659 3.23 -47.65 -8.40
CA LYS A 659 2.95 -49.06 -8.10
C LYS A 659 4.20 -49.92 -7.95
N LEU A 660 5.39 -49.39 -8.22
CA LEU A 660 6.65 -50.13 -8.07
C LEU A 660 7.46 -49.54 -6.92
N LEU A 661 7.72 -50.35 -5.88
CA LEU A 661 8.52 -49.91 -4.73
C LEU A 661 10.03 -50.03 -4.98
N GLN A 662 10.44 -51.06 -5.71
CA GLN A 662 11.83 -51.44 -5.99
C GLN A 662 12.67 -51.59 -4.71
N PRO A 663 12.27 -52.44 -3.74
CA PRO A 663 12.81 -52.43 -2.37
C PRO A 663 14.32 -52.75 -2.30
N ILE A 664 14.82 -53.58 -3.21
CA ILE A 664 16.23 -54.01 -3.24
C ILE A 664 17.15 -53.11 -4.07
N LYS A 665 16.60 -52.13 -4.80
CA LYS A 665 17.37 -51.18 -5.62
C LYS A 665 18.21 -50.27 -4.72
N GLU A 666 19.42 -49.94 -5.15
CA GLU A 666 20.23 -48.91 -4.51
C GLU A 666 19.50 -47.57 -4.53
N ALA A 667 19.40 -46.93 -3.37
CA ALA A 667 18.74 -45.65 -3.24
C ALA A 667 19.67 -44.52 -3.69
N THR A 668 19.16 -43.73 -4.62
CA THR A 668 19.82 -42.53 -5.14
C THR A 668 19.70 -41.36 -4.17
N ARG A 669 20.49 -40.32 -4.40
CA ARG A 669 20.41 -39.06 -3.64
C ARG A 669 19.03 -38.41 -3.76
N ALA A 670 18.46 -38.40 -4.96
CA ALA A 670 17.11 -37.91 -5.22
C ALA A 670 16.05 -38.67 -4.40
N GLU A 671 16.11 -40.00 -4.37
CA GLU A 671 15.18 -40.82 -3.60
C GLU A 671 15.35 -40.58 -2.10
N ALA A 672 16.58 -40.52 -1.58
CA ALA A 672 16.82 -40.23 -0.17
C ALA A 672 16.23 -38.86 0.24
N THR A 673 16.44 -37.82 -0.58
CA THR A 673 15.88 -36.49 -0.38
C THR A 673 14.34 -36.51 -0.42
N ALA A 674 13.73 -37.17 -1.40
CA ALA A 674 12.28 -37.23 -1.52
C ALA A 674 11.60 -37.91 -0.31
N PHE A 675 12.18 -39.02 0.19
CA PHE A 675 11.64 -39.74 1.36
C PHE A 675 11.79 -38.92 2.64
N VAL A 676 12.92 -38.24 2.81
CA VAL A 676 13.15 -37.35 3.95
C VAL A 676 12.23 -36.13 3.90
N TYR A 677 11.98 -35.59 2.69
CA TYR A 677 11.01 -34.51 2.50
C TYR A 677 9.61 -34.93 2.93
N GLN A 678 9.13 -36.09 2.47
CA GLN A 678 7.81 -36.59 2.89
C GLN A 678 7.72 -36.87 4.39
N ALA A 679 8.82 -37.29 5.01
CA ALA A 679 8.88 -37.41 6.47
C ALA A 679 8.72 -36.05 7.19
N LEU A 680 9.28 -34.96 6.64
CA LEU A 680 9.05 -33.61 7.17
C LEU A 680 7.61 -33.14 6.95
N VAL A 681 7.00 -33.46 5.79
CA VAL A 681 5.58 -33.19 5.53
C VAL A 681 4.71 -33.91 6.56
N ASN A 682 4.96 -35.20 6.80
CA ASN A 682 4.25 -36.00 7.79
C ASN A 682 4.36 -35.41 9.21
N LYS A 683 5.50 -34.81 9.55
CA LYS A 683 5.71 -34.13 10.83
C LYS A 683 5.21 -32.68 10.84
N GLY A 684 4.63 -32.17 9.74
CA GLY A 684 4.14 -30.79 9.62
C GLY A 684 5.23 -29.72 9.60
N HIS A 685 6.47 -30.08 9.28
CA HIS A 685 7.60 -29.14 9.27
C HIS A 685 7.76 -28.42 7.93
N VAL A 686 7.27 -29.01 6.83
CA VAL A 686 7.30 -28.41 5.48
C VAL A 686 5.96 -28.64 4.78
N SER A 687 5.63 -27.79 3.80
CA SER A 687 4.40 -27.89 3.01
C SER A 687 4.43 -29.12 2.09
N ALA A 688 3.28 -29.73 1.82
CA ALA A 688 3.18 -30.80 0.84
C ALA A 688 3.56 -30.29 -0.56
N ILE A 689 4.33 -31.07 -1.30
CA ILE A 689 4.61 -30.84 -2.73
C ILE A 689 3.62 -31.68 -3.53
N ASP A 690 2.99 -31.05 -4.53
CA ASP A 690 2.17 -31.77 -5.50
C ASP A 690 3.09 -32.52 -6.47
N SER A 691 3.17 -33.84 -6.34
CA SER A 691 4.00 -34.70 -7.18
C SER A 691 3.28 -35.99 -7.50
N ALA A 692 3.20 -36.31 -8.79
CA ALA A 692 2.60 -37.54 -9.31
C ALA A 692 3.29 -38.84 -8.83
N TYR A 693 4.48 -38.72 -8.21
CA TYR A 693 5.28 -39.85 -7.73
C TYR A 693 5.07 -40.16 -6.24
N ILE A 694 4.27 -39.36 -5.52
CA ILE A 694 3.90 -39.65 -4.13
C ILE A 694 2.86 -40.77 -4.13
N VAL A 695 3.11 -41.83 -3.37
CA VAL A 695 2.19 -42.97 -3.28
C VAL A 695 0.99 -42.59 -2.42
N SER A 696 -0.23 -42.81 -2.96
CA SER A 696 -1.47 -42.53 -2.24
C SER A 696 -1.58 -43.30 -0.92
N THR A 697 -2.03 -42.59 0.13
CA THR A 697 -2.19 -43.10 1.50
C THR A 697 -3.47 -43.92 1.71
N THR A 698 -4.48 -43.80 0.84
CA THR A 698 -5.72 -44.58 0.92
C THR A 698 -5.53 -45.99 0.40
N PRO A 699 -5.96 -47.07 1.09
CA PRO A 699 -5.92 -48.44 0.57
C PRO A 699 -6.54 -48.53 -0.84
N SER A 700 -5.99 -49.40 -1.68
CA SER A 700 -6.51 -49.66 -3.04
C SER A 700 -7.86 -50.34 -3.04
#